data_AF-A0A2D6LAP6-F1
#
_entry.id   AF-A0A2D6LAP6-F1
#
_cell.length_a   1.000
_cell.length_b   1.000
_cell.length_c   1.000
_cell.angle_alpha   90.00
_cell.angle_beta   90.00
_cell.angle_gamma   90.00
#
_symmetry.space_group_name_H-M   'P 1'
#
loop_
_entity.id
_entity.type
_entity.pdbx_description
1 polymer ?
#
loop_
_entity_poly.entity_id
_entity_poly.type
_entity_poly.pdbx_seq_one_letter_code
_entity_poly.pdbx_strand_id
1 'polypeptide(L)'
;MSLVKIKSGAFLMGNDRRLPDELLTPSCFRYGDFDERPVHRVSISYDYYMGQCQVTNDLYEQFDPSHRELRGKLGFSRDDDEAAVFVSWRDAADFCVWLSEREGTTFRLPTEAEWEYACKAGTISAFHTGDELPPAFLKNARQTWFPDSARSTGENVVQLHVGKTSPNPCGLCDMHGNVEEWCHDWYGPYQERDQSDPAGPGAGDFRVTRGGSHSTESYYLRSANRSGALPDERSWLIGFRVVQGPLPFGQRSVGRPRVELHRSNVGQRSKPMAVSGTTAPFFAGPARYVKIPPSSYGPMFSRHNHDPAICQCPNDDLLAIWYSCVTEPGRELAILASRLRTGCTEWDEASVFWDAPDRNDHAPALFCDGNRIFHFNGLSAAATWGPLQTILRTSDDSGSTWSEARIIIEDHGPRHMPIASVFSLDDGTIVLPCDAVTVGSGGTALWLSNDGGNTWNDAGGTIAGIHASAAELGDGRLLAFGRGDEINGSMAMSISADRGKSWTYSASPFPPIRGGQRLILKRLKGVCEEGSDPLLFISFANEPLESENAYPIIDMKGERRPVSGMYSALSFDDGATWPFGRLISDDEPTRTIEALDGMPCTMGPNTAEINGYLTACQSADGMVQLISSTNHYVFNLEWLIGRPPGFTDV
;
A
#
# COMPACT_ATOMS: atom_id res chain seq x y z
N MET A 1 -28.85 -25.61 9.73
CA MET A 1 -28.04 -24.65 10.51
C MET A 1 -28.78 -24.28 11.80
N SER A 2 -28.08 -24.12 12.91
CA SER A 2 -28.65 -23.67 14.20
C SER A 2 -28.70 -22.14 14.26
N LEU A 3 -29.82 -21.58 14.71
CA LEU A 3 -30.02 -20.15 14.89
C LEU A 3 -30.26 -19.83 16.37
N VAL A 4 -29.66 -18.76 16.88
CA VAL A 4 -29.90 -18.24 18.22
C VAL A 4 -30.65 -16.92 18.16
N LYS A 5 -31.57 -16.73 19.10
CA LYS A 5 -32.36 -15.50 19.20
C LYS A 5 -31.57 -14.43 19.93
N ILE A 6 -31.28 -13.33 19.25
CA ILE A 6 -30.69 -12.12 19.84
C ILE A 6 -31.83 -11.17 20.21
N LYS A 7 -31.82 -10.69 21.45
CA LYS A 7 -32.85 -9.78 21.97
C LYS A 7 -32.57 -8.36 21.57
N SER A 8 -33.62 -7.60 21.22
CA SER A 8 -33.51 -6.16 21.00
C SER A 8 -32.92 -5.46 22.22
N GLY A 9 -32.17 -4.38 22.01
CA GLY A 9 -31.59 -3.62 23.10
C GLY A 9 -30.76 -2.45 22.59
N ALA A 10 -29.94 -1.87 23.47
CA ALA A 10 -29.02 -0.81 23.11
C ALA A 10 -27.65 -1.07 23.73
N PHE A 11 -26.61 -0.58 23.07
CA PHE A 11 -25.23 -0.70 23.52
C PHE A 11 -24.40 0.51 23.09
N LEU A 12 -23.18 0.59 23.59
CA LEU A 12 -22.18 1.54 23.13
C LEU A 12 -21.33 0.85 22.06
N MET A 13 -21.42 1.35 20.82
CA MET A 13 -20.64 0.87 19.69
C MET A 13 -19.27 1.56 19.66
N GLY A 14 -18.22 0.80 19.37
CA GLY A 14 -16.84 1.26 19.41
C GLY A 14 -16.16 1.07 20.76
N ASN A 15 -14.99 1.72 20.90
CA ASN A 15 -14.20 1.74 22.12
C ASN A 15 -13.46 3.07 22.31
N ASP A 16 -13.53 3.63 23.50
CA ASP A 16 -12.74 4.76 23.99
C ASP A 16 -12.06 4.44 25.33
N ARG A 17 -12.17 3.19 25.77
CA ARG A 17 -11.59 2.71 27.02
C ARG A 17 -10.16 2.31 26.81
N ARG A 18 -9.35 2.58 27.83
CA ARG A 18 -7.97 2.12 27.86
C ARG A 18 -7.98 0.58 27.84
N LEU A 19 -7.27 0.00 26.88
CA LEU A 19 -7.10 -1.45 26.78
C LEU A 19 -6.14 -1.97 27.87
N PRO A 20 -6.24 -3.26 28.24
CA PRO A 20 -5.25 -3.96 29.06
C PRO A 20 -3.86 -3.91 28.45
N ASP A 21 -2.82 -3.87 29.28
CA ASP A 21 -1.43 -3.70 28.82
C ASP A 21 -0.96 -4.86 27.93
N GLU A 22 -1.52 -6.05 28.13
CA GLU A 22 -1.25 -7.27 27.38
C GLU A 22 -1.70 -7.18 25.90
N LEU A 23 -2.62 -6.26 25.58
CA LEU A 23 -3.07 -6.01 24.19
C LEU A 23 -2.28 -4.89 23.50
N LEU A 24 -1.44 -4.14 24.22
CA LEU A 24 -0.81 -2.91 23.73
C LEU A 24 0.52 -3.16 23.00
N THR A 25 0.54 -4.08 22.04
CA THR A 25 1.75 -4.34 21.25
C THR A 25 1.46 -4.11 19.77
N PRO A 26 1.84 -2.97 19.16
CA PRO A 26 2.67 -1.88 19.71
C PRO A 26 1.93 -0.90 20.65
N SER A 27 2.67 -0.33 21.62
CA SER A 27 2.18 0.41 22.81
C SER A 27 1.40 1.73 22.58
N CYS A 28 1.18 2.11 21.34
CA CYS A 28 0.58 3.39 20.94
C CYS A 28 -0.96 3.39 20.91
N PHE A 29 -1.61 2.25 20.69
CA PHE A 29 -3.07 2.18 20.51
C PHE A 29 -3.82 1.93 21.83
N ARG A 30 -3.54 2.77 22.83
CA ARG A 30 -4.03 2.59 24.20
C ARG A 30 -5.55 2.52 24.31
N TYR A 31 -6.28 3.09 23.37
CA TYR A 31 -7.73 3.25 23.41
C TYR A 31 -8.45 2.49 22.30
N GLY A 32 -7.81 1.46 21.74
CA GLY A 32 -8.24 0.87 20.46
C GLY A 32 -7.79 1.72 19.28
N ASP A 33 -8.30 1.38 18.11
CA ASP A 33 -7.92 2.03 16.87
C ASP A 33 -8.59 3.42 16.74
N PHE A 34 -8.16 4.22 15.77
CA PHE A 34 -8.72 5.55 15.51
C PHE A 34 -10.16 5.49 14.99
N ASP A 35 -10.52 4.42 14.29
CA ASP A 35 -11.79 4.23 13.59
C ASP A 35 -12.89 3.54 14.42
N GLU A 36 -12.54 3.06 15.63
CA GLU A 36 -13.46 2.61 16.66
C GLU A 36 -14.16 3.78 17.38
N ARG A 37 -13.88 5.01 16.94
CA ARG A 37 -14.33 6.26 17.56
C ARG A 37 -15.05 7.16 16.55
N PRO A 38 -15.98 8.02 17.01
CA PRO A 38 -16.43 8.17 18.39
C PRO A 38 -17.29 7.00 18.88
N VAL A 39 -17.19 6.69 20.17
CA VAL A 39 -18.13 5.79 20.84
C VAL A 39 -19.50 6.46 20.88
N HIS A 40 -20.53 5.74 20.44
CA HIS A 40 -21.88 6.28 20.34
C HIS A 40 -22.92 5.21 20.68
N ARG A 41 -24.12 5.66 21.04
CA ARG A 41 -25.21 4.75 21.42
C ARG A 41 -25.93 4.22 20.18
N VAL A 42 -26.03 2.90 20.08
CA VAL A 42 -26.79 2.23 19.03
C VAL A 42 -27.93 1.44 19.66
N SER A 43 -29.14 1.58 19.11
CA SER A 43 -30.31 0.78 19.48
C SER A 43 -30.62 -0.22 18.38
N ILE A 44 -30.67 -1.51 18.73
CA ILE A 44 -31.23 -2.58 17.90
C ILE A 44 -32.69 -2.76 18.33
N SER A 45 -33.63 -2.29 17.50
CA SER A 45 -35.04 -2.10 17.85
C SER A 45 -35.89 -3.36 17.73
N TYR A 46 -35.32 -4.47 17.25
CA TYR A 46 -36.02 -5.73 17.01
C TYR A 46 -35.22 -6.93 17.52
N ASP A 47 -35.95 -7.98 17.91
CA ASP A 47 -35.36 -9.30 18.09
C ASP A 47 -35.00 -9.86 16.70
N TYR A 48 -33.84 -10.49 16.57
CA TYR A 48 -33.42 -11.18 15.34
C TYR A 48 -32.82 -12.55 15.65
N TYR A 49 -32.66 -13.39 14.64
CA TYR A 49 -32.00 -14.67 14.77
C TYR A 49 -30.68 -14.63 14.00
N MET A 50 -29.62 -15.10 14.63
CA MET A 50 -28.28 -15.14 14.05
C MET A 50 -27.75 -16.58 14.05
N GLY A 51 -26.99 -16.94 13.03
CA GLY A 51 -26.26 -18.21 12.96
C GLY A 51 -25.46 -18.41 14.24
N GLN A 52 -25.68 -19.54 14.91
CA GLN A 52 -25.00 -19.85 16.16
C GLN A 52 -23.47 -19.79 16.00
N CYS A 53 -22.99 -20.22 14.83
CA CYS A 53 -21.60 -20.22 14.44
C CYS A 53 -21.47 -19.78 12.96
N GLN A 54 -20.24 -19.73 12.44
CA GLN A 54 -19.98 -19.46 11.02
C GLN A 54 -20.57 -20.53 10.09
N VAL A 55 -20.77 -20.17 8.82
CA VAL A 55 -21.14 -21.11 7.75
C VAL A 55 -19.97 -22.07 7.50
N THR A 56 -20.25 -23.37 7.48
CA THR A 56 -19.26 -24.42 7.22
C THR A 56 -19.14 -24.75 5.73
N ASN A 57 -18.07 -25.45 5.35
CA ASN A 57 -17.91 -25.98 3.99
C ASN A 57 -19.10 -26.84 3.55
N ASP A 58 -19.54 -27.79 4.37
CA ASP A 58 -20.68 -28.68 4.03
C ASP A 58 -21.97 -27.90 3.74
N LEU A 59 -22.20 -26.79 4.44
CA LEU A 59 -23.38 -25.96 4.19
C LEU A 59 -23.18 -25.07 2.95
N TYR A 60 -22.01 -24.47 2.80
CA TYR A 60 -21.70 -23.60 1.65
C TYR A 60 -21.73 -24.37 0.32
N GLU A 61 -21.21 -25.59 0.30
CA GLU A 61 -21.15 -26.43 -0.89
C GLU A 61 -22.53 -26.94 -1.35
N GLN A 62 -23.57 -26.81 -0.53
CA GLN A 62 -24.95 -27.02 -0.98
C GLN A 62 -25.46 -25.87 -1.87
N PHE A 63 -24.89 -24.68 -1.72
CA PHE A 63 -25.12 -23.52 -2.59
C PHE A 63 -24.21 -23.57 -3.82
N ASP A 64 -22.90 -23.69 -3.59
CA ASP A 64 -21.89 -23.75 -4.65
C ASP A 64 -20.98 -24.97 -4.48
N PRO A 65 -21.29 -26.10 -5.13
CA PRO A 65 -20.46 -27.31 -5.05
C PRO A 65 -19.03 -27.14 -5.56
N SER A 66 -18.74 -26.13 -6.38
CA SER A 66 -17.38 -25.89 -6.90
C SER A 66 -16.41 -25.39 -5.84
N HIS A 67 -16.93 -24.81 -4.75
CA HIS A 67 -16.13 -24.38 -3.60
C HIS A 67 -15.27 -25.50 -2.99
N ARG A 68 -15.69 -26.76 -3.17
CA ARG A 68 -14.92 -27.94 -2.76
C ARG A 68 -13.51 -27.98 -3.34
N GLU A 69 -13.27 -27.36 -4.49
CA GLU A 69 -11.94 -27.26 -5.13
C GLU A 69 -10.98 -26.34 -4.34
N LEU A 70 -11.52 -25.43 -3.52
CA LEU A 70 -10.74 -24.52 -2.67
C LEU A 70 -10.35 -25.14 -1.33
N ARG A 71 -10.91 -26.30 -0.96
CA ARG A 71 -10.56 -26.99 0.29
C ARG A 71 -9.07 -27.32 0.33
N GLY A 72 -8.43 -26.96 1.44
CA GLY A 72 -7.00 -27.14 1.59
C GLY A 72 -6.13 -26.22 0.73
N LYS A 73 -6.71 -25.23 0.01
CA LYS A 73 -5.92 -24.13 -0.57
C LYS A 73 -5.15 -23.46 0.56
N LEU A 74 -3.84 -23.31 0.39
CA LEU A 74 -2.90 -22.86 1.44
C LEU A 74 -2.96 -23.69 2.75
N GLY A 75 -3.52 -24.90 2.69
CA GLY A 75 -3.66 -25.79 3.84
C GLY A 75 -4.86 -25.54 4.75
N PHE A 76 -5.71 -24.55 4.48
CA PHE A 76 -6.86 -24.18 5.33
C PHE A 76 -8.18 -24.81 4.88
N SER A 77 -9.16 -24.88 5.79
CA SER A 77 -10.56 -25.23 5.52
C SER A 77 -10.70 -26.55 4.73
N ARG A 78 -10.28 -27.66 5.34
CA ARG A 78 -10.21 -28.98 4.69
C ARG A 78 -11.44 -29.82 4.92
N ASP A 79 -11.95 -29.80 6.14
CA ASP A 79 -13.01 -30.71 6.58
C ASP A 79 -14.40 -30.07 6.43
N ASP A 80 -15.43 -30.90 6.47
CA ASP A 80 -16.83 -30.52 6.25
C ASP A 80 -17.35 -29.51 7.31
N ASP A 81 -16.87 -29.63 8.55
CA ASP A 81 -17.24 -28.82 9.70
C ASP A 81 -16.29 -27.64 9.97
N GLU A 82 -15.40 -27.32 9.03
CA GLU A 82 -14.60 -26.09 9.04
C GLU A 82 -15.33 -24.92 8.39
N ALA A 83 -15.00 -23.71 8.83
CA ALA A 83 -15.57 -22.47 8.30
C ALA A 83 -15.25 -22.33 6.81
N ALA A 84 -16.25 -21.97 6.00
CA ALA A 84 -16.05 -21.64 4.60
C ALA A 84 -15.23 -20.34 4.49
N VAL A 85 -14.06 -20.43 3.89
CA VAL A 85 -13.14 -19.30 3.60
C VAL A 85 -12.83 -19.26 2.10
N PHE A 86 -12.05 -18.27 1.66
CA PHE A 86 -11.89 -17.94 0.23
C PHE A 86 -13.21 -17.55 -0.44
N VAL A 87 -14.12 -16.95 0.34
CA VAL A 87 -15.41 -16.45 -0.13
C VAL A 87 -15.41 -14.93 -0.09
N SER A 88 -15.79 -14.29 -1.19
CA SER A 88 -15.91 -12.84 -1.25
C SER A 88 -17.18 -12.37 -0.55
N TRP A 89 -17.30 -11.07 -0.32
CA TRP A 89 -18.54 -10.50 0.22
C TRP A 89 -19.74 -10.79 -0.70
N ARG A 90 -19.52 -10.74 -2.03
CA ARG A 90 -20.54 -11.02 -3.03
C ARG A 90 -20.99 -12.48 -2.97
N ASP A 91 -20.03 -13.40 -2.90
CA ASP A 91 -20.30 -14.84 -2.76
C ASP A 91 -21.13 -15.13 -1.48
N ALA A 92 -20.78 -14.50 -0.36
CA ALA A 92 -21.49 -14.64 0.91
C ALA A 92 -22.91 -14.02 0.88
N ALA A 93 -23.09 -12.91 0.17
CA ALA A 93 -24.39 -12.29 -0.05
C ALA A 93 -25.30 -13.17 -0.94
N ASP A 94 -24.75 -13.75 -2.01
CA ASP A 94 -25.48 -14.65 -2.90
C ASP A 94 -25.87 -15.96 -2.20
N PHE A 95 -24.99 -16.50 -1.34
CA PHE A 95 -25.35 -17.60 -0.44
C PHE A 95 -26.58 -17.26 0.43
N CYS A 96 -26.65 -16.03 0.97
CA CYS A 96 -27.80 -15.61 1.77
C CYS A 96 -29.09 -15.52 0.94
N VAL A 97 -29.01 -15.07 -0.32
CA VAL A 97 -30.14 -15.07 -1.25
C VAL A 97 -30.62 -16.49 -1.50
N TRP A 98 -29.72 -17.40 -1.86
CA TRP A 98 -30.03 -18.81 -2.07
C TRP A 98 -30.67 -19.46 -0.83
N LEU A 99 -30.09 -19.21 0.35
CA LEU A 99 -30.62 -19.75 1.60
C LEU A 99 -32.03 -19.20 1.87
N SER A 100 -32.29 -17.95 1.48
CA SER A 100 -33.60 -17.34 1.61
C SER A 100 -34.67 -18.05 0.79
N GLU A 101 -34.33 -18.37 -0.46
CA GLU A 101 -35.21 -19.09 -1.37
C GLU A 101 -35.46 -20.52 -0.88
N ARG A 102 -34.41 -21.19 -0.42
CA ARG A 102 -34.48 -22.57 0.09
C ARG A 102 -35.35 -22.70 1.33
N GLU A 103 -35.22 -21.79 2.28
CA GLU A 103 -35.91 -21.86 3.58
C GLU A 103 -37.24 -21.09 3.59
N GLY A 104 -37.58 -20.37 2.51
CA GLY A 104 -38.82 -19.60 2.41
C GLY A 104 -38.89 -18.41 3.39
N THR A 105 -37.75 -17.89 3.82
CA THR A 105 -37.62 -16.78 4.78
C THR A 105 -36.37 -15.98 4.47
N THR A 106 -36.30 -14.69 4.82
CA THR A 106 -35.16 -13.85 4.43
C THR A 106 -33.92 -14.15 5.28
N PHE A 107 -32.78 -14.35 4.63
CA PHE A 107 -31.43 -14.40 5.20
C PHE A 107 -30.55 -13.34 4.57
N ARG A 108 -29.57 -12.87 5.35
CA ARG A 108 -28.59 -11.86 4.95
C ARG A 108 -27.34 -11.95 5.82
N LEU A 109 -26.30 -11.22 5.44
CA LEU A 109 -25.19 -10.90 6.34
C LEU A 109 -25.68 -10.02 7.50
N PRO A 110 -25.06 -10.13 8.70
CA PRO A 110 -25.33 -9.21 9.79
C PRO A 110 -24.94 -7.79 9.39
N THR A 111 -25.67 -6.79 9.90
CA THR A 111 -25.11 -5.44 9.93
C THR A 111 -23.93 -5.41 10.90
N GLU A 112 -23.00 -4.49 10.70
CA GLU A 112 -21.86 -4.27 11.58
C GLU A 112 -22.32 -4.05 13.04
N ALA A 113 -23.36 -3.25 13.23
CA ALA A 113 -23.91 -2.99 14.55
C ALA A 113 -24.57 -4.23 15.19
N GLU A 114 -25.30 -5.04 14.42
CA GLU A 114 -25.83 -6.32 14.92
C GLU A 114 -24.72 -7.29 15.31
N TRP A 115 -23.64 -7.32 14.55
CA TRP A 115 -22.49 -8.17 14.85
C TRP A 115 -21.84 -7.73 16.17
N GLU A 116 -21.52 -6.43 16.31
CA GLU A 116 -20.85 -5.92 17.52
C GLU A 116 -21.73 -6.04 18.76
N TYR A 117 -23.04 -5.74 18.63
CA TYR A 117 -24.02 -5.92 19.70
C TYR A 117 -24.06 -7.37 20.19
N ALA A 118 -24.16 -8.31 19.25
CA ALA A 118 -24.25 -9.73 19.55
C ALA A 118 -22.93 -10.29 20.09
N CYS A 119 -21.78 -9.80 19.61
CA CYS A 119 -20.45 -10.17 20.11
C CYS A 119 -20.26 -9.71 21.55
N LYS A 120 -20.49 -8.41 21.84
CA LYS A 120 -20.35 -7.85 23.19
C LYS A 120 -21.29 -8.51 24.19
N ALA A 121 -22.49 -8.92 23.79
CA ALA A 121 -23.43 -9.65 24.64
C ALA A 121 -23.66 -8.99 26.02
N GLY A 122 -23.71 -7.66 26.04
CA GLY A 122 -23.90 -6.85 27.26
C GLY A 122 -22.62 -6.42 27.97
N THR A 123 -21.43 -6.85 27.51
CA THR A 123 -20.15 -6.37 28.05
C THR A 123 -19.70 -5.05 27.42
N ILE A 124 -18.76 -4.41 28.10
CA ILE A 124 -18.10 -3.15 27.73
C ILE A 124 -16.57 -3.27 27.81
N SER A 125 -16.10 -4.51 28.01
CA SER A 125 -14.68 -4.91 28.04
C SER A 125 -14.16 -5.17 26.62
N ALA A 126 -12.87 -5.47 26.50
CA ALA A 126 -12.23 -5.77 25.22
C ALA A 126 -12.87 -6.97 24.49
N PHE A 127 -13.26 -8.00 25.24
CA PHE A 127 -13.89 -9.24 24.75
C PHE A 127 -15.21 -9.52 25.49
N HIS A 128 -16.01 -10.47 24.98
CA HIS A 128 -17.19 -10.93 25.71
C HIS A 128 -16.84 -11.73 26.98
N THR A 129 -15.60 -12.24 27.05
CA THR A 129 -15.04 -12.96 28.20
C THR A 129 -14.46 -12.05 29.28
N GLY A 130 -14.51 -10.73 29.08
CA GLY A 130 -13.85 -9.73 29.93
C GLY A 130 -12.69 -9.08 29.20
N ASP A 131 -11.64 -8.75 29.94
CA ASP A 131 -10.44 -8.09 29.42
C ASP A 131 -9.36 -9.07 28.94
N GLU A 132 -9.59 -10.37 29.16
CA GLU A 132 -8.74 -11.47 28.69
C GLU A 132 -9.52 -12.41 27.78
N LEU A 133 -8.83 -12.97 26.78
CA LEU A 133 -9.39 -13.95 25.87
C LEU A 133 -8.80 -15.35 26.19
N PRO A 134 -9.62 -16.37 26.51
CA PRO A 134 -9.12 -17.69 26.86
C PRO A 134 -8.33 -18.36 25.73
N PRO A 135 -7.35 -19.24 26.04
CA PRO A 135 -6.51 -19.90 25.02
C PRO A 135 -7.28 -20.64 23.92
N ALA A 136 -8.50 -21.13 24.20
CA ALA A 136 -9.33 -21.81 23.20
C ALA A 136 -9.73 -20.93 22.00
N PHE A 137 -9.71 -19.60 22.16
CA PHE A 137 -9.98 -18.63 21.09
C PHE A 137 -8.68 -18.18 20.38
N LEU A 138 -7.52 -18.46 20.97
CA LEU A 138 -6.22 -18.07 20.44
C LEU A 138 -5.65 -19.21 19.61
N LYS A 139 -5.84 -19.13 18.28
CA LYS A 139 -5.24 -20.08 17.34
C LYS A 139 -3.80 -19.64 17.00
N ASN A 140 -3.53 -19.24 15.77
CA ASN A 140 -2.26 -18.64 15.35
C ASN A 140 -2.26 -17.11 15.61
N ALA A 141 -2.65 -16.67 16.81
CA ALA A 141 -2.94 -15.26 17.12
C ALA A 141 -1.68 -14.38 17.26
N ARG A 142 -0.95 -14.21 16.16
CA ARG A 142 0.32 -13.48 16.05
C ARG A 142 0.46 -12.85 14.66
N GLN A 143 1.38 -11.90 14.54
CA GLN A 143 1.84 -11.42 13.25
C GLN A 143 2.43 -12.59 12.43
N THR A 144 1.98 -12.76 11.18
CA THR A 144 2.44 -13.84 10.30
C THR A 144 2.76 -13.33 8.89
N TRP A 145 3.74 -13.96 8.26
CA TRP A 145 4.14 -13.72 6.87
C TRP A 145 3.48 -14.73 5.90
N PHE A 146 2.65 -15.65 6.40
CA PHE A 146 2.09 -16.74 5.60
C PHE A 146 1.18 -16.19 4.48
N PRO A 147 1.21 -16.73 3.24
CA PRO A 147 1.90 -17.95 2.76
C PRO A 147 3.34 -17.79 2.27
N ASP A 148 4.08 -16.74 2.64
CA ASP A 148 5.45 -16.55 2.20
C ASP A 148 6.38 -17.68 2.69
N SER A 149 6.83 -18.54 1.78
CA SER A 149 7.71 -19.67 2.09
C SER A 149 9.10 -19.27 2.60
N ALA A 150 9.57 -18.04 2.32
CA ALA A 150 10.87 -17.58 2.78
C ALA A 150 10.85 -17.12 4.24
N ARG A 151 9.67 -16.68 4.73
CA ARG A 151 9.50 -16.09 6.06
C ARG A 151 8.54 -16.86 6.96
N SER A 152 7.85 -17.87 6.43
CA SER A 152 6.80 -18.63 7.13
C SER A 152 7.16 -20.11 7.24
N THR A 153 6.69 -20.73 8.32
CA THR A 153 6.76 -22.17 8.54
C THR A 153 5.36 -22.81 8.46
N GLY A 154 5.29 -24.15 8.41
CA GLY A 154 4.03 -24.89 8.39
C GLY A 154 3.19 -24.76 9.66
N GLU A 155 3.74 -24.21 10.75
CA GLU A 155 3.06 -23.98 12.03
C GLU A 155 1.99 -22.87 11.97
N ASN A 156 1.91 -22.13 10.86
CA ASN A 156 0.91 -21.09 10.65
C ASN A 156 -0.47 -21.64 10.27
N VAL A 157 -0.54 -22.87 9.75
CA VAL A 157 -1.80 -23.48 9.31
C VAL A 157 -2.50 -24.13 10.49
N VAL A 158 -3.74 -23.73 10.73
CA VAL A 158 -4.56 -24.21 11.85
C VAL A 158 -5.93 -24.69 11.35
N GLN A 159 -6.55 -25.56 12.14
CA GLN A 159 -7.90 -26.04 11.89
C GLN A 159 -8.95 -24.95 12.12
N LEU A 160 -9.94 -24.87 11.24
CA LEU A 160 -11.01 -23.86 11.24
C LEU A 160 -12.36 -24.45 11.65
N HIS A 161 -12.35 -25.57 12.37
CA HIS A 161 -13.56 -26.22 12.85
C HIS A 161 -14.45 -25.24 13.64
N VAL A 162 -15.74 -25.31 13.33
CA VAL A 162 -16.76 -24.39 13.85
C VAL A 162 -17.41 -24.95 15.13
N GLY A 163 -17.87 -24.06 16.00
CA GLY A 163 -18.52 -24.34 17.28
C GLY A 163 -17.58 -24.87 18.37
N LYS A 164 -16.29 -24.53 18.34
CA LYS A 164 -15.29 -25.09 19.29
C LYS A 164 -15.08 -24.20 20.51
N THR A 165 -15.35 -22.90 20.43
CA THR A 165 -15.26 -22.03 21.60
C THR A 165 -16.55 -22.07 22.42
N SER A 166 -16.46 -21.75 23.71
CA SER A 166 -17.64 -21.56 24.55
C SER A 166 -18.55 -20.48 23.97
N PRO A 167 -19.89 -20.66 24.01
CA PRO A 167 -20.81 -19.65 23.55
C PRO A 167 -20.80 -18.43 24.48
N ASN A 168 -20.97 -17.24 23.91
CA ASN A 168 -21.20 -16.02 24.69
C ASN A 168 -22.61 -16.04 25.35
N PRO A 169 -22.97 -15.06 26.20
CA PRO A 169 -24.30 -15.02 26.84
C PRO A 169 -25.51 -15.04 25.90
N CYS A 170 -25.34 -14.70 24.63
CA CYS A 170 -26.39 -14.80 23.60
C CYS A 170 -26.48 -16.20 22.95
N GLY A 171 -25.57 -17.11 23.28
CA GLY A 171 -25.51 -18.47 22.73
C GLY A 171 -24.64 -18.61 21.47
N LEU A 172 -23.93 -17.56 21.05
CA LEU A 172 -23.10 -17.54 19.85
C LEU A 172 -21.70 -18.08 20.13
N CYS A 173 -21.21 -18.98 19.29
CA CYS A 173 -19.85 -19.51 19.35
C CYS A 173 -18.92 -18.76 18.37
N ASP A 174 -17.62 -18.92 18.60
CA ASP A 174 -16.51 -18.48 17.76
C ASP A 174 -16.55 -17.00 17.37
N MET A 175 -17.05 -16.13 18.26
CA MET A 175 -17.14 -14.68 18.03
C MET A 175 -15.77 -13.97 18.01
N HIS A 176 -14.69 -14.67 18.35
CA HIS A 176 -13.32 -14.15 18.34
C HIS A 176 -12.37 -15.19 17.70
N GLY A 177 -11.60 -14.78 16.69
CA GLY A 177 -10.38 -15.48 16.27
C GLY A 177 -10.51 -16.79 15.50
N ASN A 178 -11.70 -17.23 15.08
CA ASN A 178 -11.80 -18.36 14.14
C ASN A 178 -11.53 -17.89 12.70
N VAL A 179 -12.42 -17.08 12.16
CA VAL A 179 -12.29 -16.35 10.89
C VAL A 179 -12.90 -14.96 11.10
N GLU A 180 -12.41 -13.98 10.35
CA GLU A 180 -13.09 -12.71 10.21
C GLU A 180 -14.45 -12.94 9.53
N GLU A 181 -15.44 -12.12 9.86
CA GLU A 181 -16.80 -12.31 9.35
C GLU A 181 -17.28 -11.11 8.54
N TRP A 182 -17.68 -11.37 7.30
CA TRP A 182 -18.33 -10.37 6.46
C TRP A 182 -19.59 -9.81 7.11
N CYS A 183 -19.65 -8.48 7.18
CA CYS A 183 -20.85 -7.73 7.52
C CYS A 183 -21.49 -7.13 6.24
N HIS A 184 -22.76 -6.78 6.31
CA HIS A 184 -23.48 -6.16 5.20
C HIS A 184 -22.90 -4.79 4.82
N ASP A 185 -22.39 -4.06 5.80
CA ASP A 185 -22.08 -2.64 5.71
C ASP A 185 -20.89 -2.35 4.78
N TRP A 186 -20.99 -1.23 4.06
CA TRP A 186 -19.79 -0.55 3.58
C TRP A 186 -19.03 0.02 4.77
N TYR A 187 -17.70 -0.02 4.69
CA TYR A 187 -16.87 0.61 5.70
C TYR A 187 -16.96 2.15 5.59
N GLY A 188 -16.99 2.82 6.74
CA GLY A 188 -17.01 4.27 6.82
C GLY A 188 -16.93 4.78 8.26
N PRO A 189 -16.72 6.09 8.45
CA PRO A 189 -16.50 6.67 9.77
C PRO A 189 -17.75 6.58 10.65
N TYR A 190 -17.53 6.37 11.94
CA TYR A 190 -18.59 6.51 12.94
C TYR A 190 -19.08 7.95 13.06
N GLN A 191 -20.34 8.09 13.50
CA GLN A 191 -20.96 9.39 13.76
C GLN A 191 -21.20 9.51 15.25
N GLU A 192 -20.97 10.69 15.82
CA GLU A 192 -21.12 10.94 17.26
C GLU A 192 -22.57 10.80 17.77
N ARG A 193 -23.56 10.85 16.87
CA ARG A 193 -24.98 10.83 17.23
C ARG A 193 -25.49 9.41 17.51
N ASP A 194 -26.51 9.32 18.37
CA ASP A 194 -27.30 8.10 18.57
C ASP A 194 -27.89 7.58 17.25
N GLN A 195 -27.86 6.26 17.08
CA GLN A 195 -28.37 5.57 15.90
C GLN A 195 -29.38 4.47 16.30
N SER A 196 -30.35 4.22 15.42
CA SER A 196 -31.24 3.07 15.50
C SER A 196 -31.05 2.22 14.25
N ASP A 197 -30.70 0.96 14.46
CA ASP A 197 -30.55 -0.05 13.42
C ASP A 197 -29.68 0.37 12.22
N PRO A 198 -28.45 0.90 12.43
CA PRO A 198 -27.61 1.37 11.33
C PRO A 198 -27.19 0.22 10.41
N ALA A 199 -27.08 0.52 9.12
CA ALA A 199 -26.66 -0.42 8.07
C ALA A 199 -25.53 0.19 7.20
N GLY A 200 -24.73 1.06 7.83
CA GLY A 200 -23.55 1.67 7.22
C GLY A 200 -23.87 2.71 6.14
N PRO A 201 -22.83 3.21 5.45
CA PRO A 201 -22.94 4.06 4.27
C PRO A 201 -23.54 3.32 3.08
N GLY A 202 -24.02 4.08 2.09
CA GLY A 202 -24.61 3.51 0.87
C GLY A 202 -23.60 2.97 -0.16
N ALA A 203 -22.33 3.38 -0.07
CA ALA A 203 -21.23 3.01 -0.96
C ALA A 203 -19.89 3.20 -0.24
N GLY A 204 -18.84 2.55 -0.73
CA GLY A 204 -17.46 2.66 -0.26
C GLY A 204 -16.54 1.75 -1.08
N ASP A 205 -15.24 1.78 -0.80
CA ASP A 205 -14.28 0.86 -1.43
C ASP A 205 -14.26 -0.50 -0.70
N PHE A 206 -14.48 -0.52 0.62
CA PHE A 206 -14.33 -1.71 1.46
C PHE A 206 -15.63 -2.12 2.15
N ARG A 207 -15.81 -3.43 2.35
CA ARG A 207 -16.86 -4.00 3.20
C ARG A 207 -16.29 -4.29 4.58
N VAL A 208 -17.12 -4.13 5.61
CA VAL A 208 -16.70 -4.37 6.99
C VAL A 208 -16.50 -5.87 7.24
N THR A 209 -15.41 -6.21 7.91
CA THR A 209 -15.21 -7.51 8.57
C THR A 209 -15.02 -7.33 10.08
N ARG A 210 -15.43 -8.35 10.85
CA ARG A 210 -15.40 -8.31 12.32
C ARG A 210 -14.88 -9.62 12.94
N GLY A 211 -14.43 -9.53 14.20
CA GLY A 211 -14.05 -10.68 15.05
C GLY A 211 -12.59 -11.12 14.97
N GLY A 212 -11.82 -10.54 14.04
CA GLY A 212 -10.46 -10.98 13.73
C GLY A 212 -10.42 -12.43 13.24
N SER A 213 -9.23 -12.96 12.97
CA SER A 213 -9.07 -14.31 12.44
C SER A 213 -8.12 -15.15 13.27
N HIS A 214 -8.00 -16.41 12.86
CA HIS A 214 -7.04 -17.34 13.41
C HIS A 214 -5.58 -16.87 13.31
N SER A 215 -5.26 -15.93 12.43
CA SER A 215 -3.89 -15.45 12.15
C SER A 215 -3.70 -13.95 12.39
N THR A 216 -4.43 -13.38 13.35
CA THR A 216 -4.28 -11.99 13.79
C THR A 216 -3.96 -11.92 15.27
N GLU A 217 -3.16 -10.94 15.68
CA GLU A 217 -2.85 -10.66 17.06
C GLU A 217 -4.14 -10.47 17.89
N SER A 218 -4.07 -10.79 19.19
CA SER A 218 -5.18 -10.67 20.14
C SER A 218 -5.82 -9.27 20.16
N TYR A 219 -5.05 -8.23 19.83
CA TYR A 219 -5.52 -6.86 19.66
C TYR A 219 -6.67 -6.76 18.64
N TYR A 220 -6.60 -7.44 17.50
CA TYR A 220 -7.62 -7.39 16.45
C TYR A 220 -8.82 -8.32 16.72
N LEU A 221 -8.72 -9.18 17.74
CA LEU A 221 -9.80 -10.09 18.13
C LEU A 221 -10.86 -9.42 19.02
N ARG A 222 -10.69 -8.14 19.38
CA ARG A 222 -11.61 -7.42 20.28
C ARG A 222 -12.99 -7.26 19.67
N SER A 223 -14.02 -7.21 20.51
CA SER A 223 -15.41 -7.03 20.06
C SER A 223 -15.62 -5.73 19.27
N ALA A 224 -14.92 -4.66 19.64
CA ALA A 224 -15.04 -3.34 19.01
C ALA A 224 -14.14 -3.16 17.78
N ASN A 225 -13.13 -4.03 17.60
CA ASN A 225 -12.26 -3.97 16.44
C ASN A 225 -13.08 -4.12 15.16
N ARG A 226 -12.71 -3.38 14.12
CA ARG A 226 -13.34 -3.43 12.82
C ARG A 226 -12.25 -3.38 11.76
N SER A 227 -12.38 -4.25 10.77
CA SER A 227 -11.45 -4.28 9.65
C SER A 227 -12.24 -4.13 8.35
N GLY A 228 -11.52 -4.01 7.23
CA GLY A 228 -12.12 -3.88 5.92
C GLY A 228 -11.41 -4.76 4.90
N ALA A 229 -12.16 -5.19 3.89
CA ALA A 229 -11.64 -5.89 2.74
C ALA A 229 -12.42 -5.49 1.49
N LEU A 230 -11.80 -5.63 0.33
CA LEU A 230 -12.48 -5.31 -0.93
C LEU A 230 -13.64 -6.29 -1.16
N PRO A 231 -14.77 -5.87 -1.78
CA PRO A 231 -15.92 -6.75 -1.99
C PRO A 231 -15.63 -8.05 -2.73
N ASP A 232 -14.60 -8.04 -3.57
CA ASP A 232 -14.15 -9.16 -4.41
C ASP A 232 -13.00 -9.97 -3.81
N GLU A 233 -12.46 -9.54 -2.66
CA GLU A 233 -11.33 -10.21 -2.03
C GLU A 233 -11.74 -11.61 -1.53
N ARG A 234 -10.91 -12.62 -1.83
CA ARG A 234 -11.08 -13.99 -1.37
C ARG A 234 -9.86 -14.40 -0.55
N SER A 235 -9.99 -14.29 0.77
CA SER A 235 -8.91 -14.57 1.72
C SER A 235 -9.18 -15.84 2.54
N TRP A 236 -8.12 -16.53 2.98
CA TRP A 236 -8.20 -17.66 3.93
C TRP A 236 -8.52 -17.24 5.36
N LEU A 237 -8.67 -15.93 5.59
CA LEU A 237 -8.94 -15.34 6.89
C LEU A 237 -10.41 -14.98 7.07
N ILE A 238 -11.17 -14.86 5.97
CA ILE A 238 -12.52 -14.29 5.98
C ILE A 238 -13.54 -15.37 5.61
N GLY A 239 -14.53 -15.52 6.47
CA GLY A 239 -15.76 -16.28 6.23
C GLY A 239 -16.96 -15.42 6.60
N PHE A 240 -18.06 -16.05 7.00
CA PHE A 240 -19.27 -15.32 7.39
C PHE A 240 -20.23 -16.16 8.23
N ARG A 241 -21.19 -15.46 8.86
CA ARG A 241 -22.41 -16.05 9.42
C ARG A 241 -23.62 -15.27 8.91
N VAL A 242 -24.81 -15.80 9.13
CA VAL A 242 -26.05 -15.21 8.60
C VAL A 242 -26.98 -14.71 9.71
N VAL A 243 -27.84 -13.77 9.35
CA VAL A 243 -28.98 -13.30 10.14
C VAL A 243 -30.26 -13.65 9.38
N GLN A 244 -31.25 -14.18 10.09
CA GLN A 244 -32.60 -14.39 9.57
C GLN A 244 -33.46 -13.15 9.85
N GLY A 245 -33.96 -12.53 8.79
CA GLY A 245 -34.80 -11.34 8.82
C GLY A 245 -34.43 -10.35 7.71
N PRO A 246 -35.32 -9.40 7.38
CA PRO A 246 -34.99 -8.34 6.43
C PRO A 246 -33.85 -7.46 6.94
N LEU A 247 -33.21 -6.73 6.04
CA LEU A 247 -32.35 -5.62 6.45
C LEU A 247 -33.17 -4.62 7.26
N PRO A 248 -32.63 -4.06 8.35
CA PRO A 248 -33.30 -3.00 9.06
C PRO A 248 -33.58 -1.82 8.13
N PHE A 249 -34.76 -1.21 8.26
CA PHE A 249 -35.11 0.03 7.55
C PHE A 249 -34.39 1.27 8.13
N GLY A 250 -33.25 1.08 8.80
CA GLY A 250 -32.53 2.13 9.51
C GLY A 250 -31.95 3.19 8.58
N GLN A 251 -31.58 4.33 9.17
CA GLN A 251 -30.93 5.41 8.43
C GLN A 251 -29.60 4.90 7.89
N ARG A 252 -29.46 4.75 6.57
CA ARG A 252 -28.14 4.73 5.94
C ARG A 252 -27.38 5.95 6.44
N SER A 253 -26.18 5.73 6.97
CA SER A 253 -25.39 6.85 7.47
C SER A 253 -25.00 7.70 6.25
N VAL A 254 -25.60 8.89 6.12
CA VAL A 254 -25.33 9.83 5.00
C VAL A 254 -24.13 10.71 5.33
N GLY A 255 -23.20 10.21 6.14
CA GLY A 255 -21.99 10.95 6.47
C GLY A 255 -21.22 11.15 5.17
N ARG A 256 -21.23 12.37 4.63
CA ARG A 256 -20.33 12.69 3.53
C ARG A 256 -18.92 12.57 4.09
N PRO A 257 -18.06 11.71 3.54
CA PRO A 257 -16.67 11.68 3.93
C PRO A 257 -16.10 13.10 3.80
N ARG A 258 -15.23 13.50 4.73
CA ARG A 258 -14.47 14.74 4.57
C ARG A 258 -13.73 14.64 3.23
N VAL A 259 -13.79 15.67 2.41
CA VAL A 259 -12.97 15.71 1.20
C VAL A 259 -11.54 15.96 1.64
N GLU A 260 -10.66 15.01 1.36
CA GLU A 260 -9.26 15.08 1.72
C GLU A 260 -8.55 16.23 0.99
N LEU A 261 -7.54 16.82 1.65
CA LEU A 261 -6.90 18.06 1.20
C LEU A 261 -6.36 17.96 -0.23
N HIS A 262 -5.68 16.84 -0.54
CA HIS A 262 -5.11 16.57 -1.86
C HIS A 262 -6.15 16.44 -2.99
N ARG A 263 -7.43 16.23 -2.66
CA ARG A 263 -8.57 16.14 -3.61
C ARG A 263 -9.43 17.40 -3.62
N SER A 264 -9.22 18.29 -2.67
CA SER A 264 -9.99 19.52 -2.52
C SER A 264 -9.51 20.59 -3.51
N ASN A 265 -10.47 21.29 -4.12
CA ASN A 265 -10.23 22.43 -5.02
C ASN A 265 -9.26 22.12 -6.17
N VAL A 266 -9.32 20.90 -6.74
CA VAL A 266 -8.47 20.50 -7.87
C VAL A 266 -9.01 21.11 -9.16
N GLY A 267 -8.23 22.03 -9.75
CA GLY A 267 -8.55 22.60 -11.06
C GLY A 267 -8.39 21.55 -12.16
N GLN A 268 -9.30 21.51 -13.14
CA GLN A 268 -9.29 20.47 -14.19
C GLN A 268 -8.69 20.93 -15.52
N ARG A 269 -8.22 22.18 -15.58
CA ARG A 269 -7.62 22.74 -16.78
C ARG A 269 -6.12 22.79 -16.56
N SER A 270 -5.38 22.23 -17.51
CA SER A 270 -3.96 22.55 -17.66
C SER A 270 -3.81 24.06 -17.68
N LYS A 271 -2.86 24.53 -16.88
CA LYS A 271 -2.40 25.91 -16.91
C LYS A 271 -0.97 25.79 -17.42
N PRO A 272 -0.77 25.66 -18.74
CA PRO A 272 0.55 25.46 -19.27
C PRO A 272 1.41 26.59 -18.72
N MET A 273 2.38 26.22 -17.89
CA MET A 273 3.48 27.13 -17.64
C MET A 273 4.00 27.45 -19.04
N ALA A 274 4.16 28.75 -19.35
CA ALA A 274 4.89 29.11 -20.55
C ALA A 274 6.13 28.21 -20.56
N VAL A 275 6.40 27.53 -21.69
CA VAL A 275 7.63 26.76 -21.89
C VAL A 275 8.78 27.76 -21.86
N SER A 276 9.03 28.30 -20.67
CA SER A 276 10.26 28.82 -20.18
C SER A 276 11.06 27.56 -19.86
N GLY A 277 11.30 26.75 -20.91
CA GLY A 277 12.42 25.85 -20.92
C GLY A 277 13.61 26.78 -20.73
N THR A 278 14.04 26.94 -19.49
CA THR A 278 15.27 27.65 -19.24
C THR A 278 16.33 26.81 -19.91
N THR A 279 16.87 27.28 -21.02
CA THR A 279 18.10 26.74 -21.60
C THR A 279 19.29 26.96 -20.66
N ALA A 280 19.09 27.68 -19.54
CA ALA A 280 20.02 27.78 -18.45
C ALA A 280 19.87 26.59 -17.49
N PRO A 281 20.98 26.11 -16.90
CA PRO A 281 20.95 25.18 -15.78
C PRO A 281 20.00 25.63 -14.66
N PHE A 282 19.10 24.74 -14.23
CA PHE A 282 18.15 24.99 -13.15
C PHE A 282 18.22 23.88 -12.10
N PHE A 283 18.22 24.27 -10.82
CA PHE A 283 18.08 23.40 -9.66
C PHE A 283 17.29 24.09 -8.55
N ALA A 284 16.40 23.35 -7.89
CA ALA A 284 15.73 23.75 -6.67
C ALA A 284 15.55 22.55 -5.74
N GLY A 285 15.69 22.78 -4.44
CA GLY A 285 15.52 21.77 -3.39
C GLY A 285 16.67 21.78 -2.37
N PRO A 286 16.59 20.97 -1.29
CA PRO A 286 15.45 20.13 -0.92
C PRO A 286 14.25 20.94 -0.41
N ALA A 287 13.06 20.65 -0.93
CA ALA A 287 11.78 21.15 -0.40
C ALA A 287 11.00 20.01 0.30
N ARG A 288 10.45 20.25 1.49
CA ARG A 288 9.74 19.21 2.24
C ARG A 288 8.31 19.03 1.72
N TYR A 289 7.95 17.82 1.30
CA TYR A 289 6.58 17.47 0.89
C TYR A 289 5.84 16.63 1.95
N VAL A 290 6.57 15.89 2.79
CA VAL A 290 5.99 15.15 3.93
C VAL A 290 5.70 16.11 5.08
N LYS A 291 4.48 16.62 5.12
CA LYS A 291 3.98 17.60 6.10
C LYS A 291 2.89 16.98 6.98
N ILE A 292 3.32 16.33 8.06
CA ILE A 292 2.43 15.66 9.03
C ILE A 292 2.60 16.34 10.41
N PRO A 293 1.51 16.67 11.12
CA PRO A 293 1.62 17.24 12.46
C PRO A 293 2.40 16.31 13.40
N PRO A 294 3.38 16.82 14.19
CA PRO A 294 4.31 15.96 14.96
C PRO A 294 3.64 15.01 15.97
N SER A 295 2.46 15.35 16.47
CA SER A 295 1.70 14.55 17.44
C SER A 295 0.69 13.58 16.79
N SER A 296 0.68 13.45 15.46
CA SER A 296 -0.27 12.55 14.77
C SER A 296 0.07 11.09 15.06
N TYR A 297 -0.96 10.28 15.36
CA TYR A 297 -0.83 8.89 15.80
C TYR A 297 -1.86 7.96 15.14
N GLY A 298 -2.02 8.09 13.82
CA GLY A 298 -2.95 7.29 13.03
C GLY A 298 -4.24 8.05 12.69
N PRO A 299 -4.77 7.90 11.47
CA PRO A 299 -4.19 7.16 10.32
C PRO A 299 -2.96 7.86 9.71
N MET A 300 -2.63 9.07 10.17
CA MET A 300 -1.39 9.76 9.81
C MET A 300 -0.36 9.60 10.93
N PHE A 301 0.77 8.96 10.65
CA PHE A 301 1.83 8.73 11.62
C PHE A 301 3.01 9.65 11.33
N SER A 302 3.45 10.43 12.32
CA SER A 302 4.47 11.47 12.09
C SER A 302 5.91 10.96 12.00
N ARG A 303 6.16 9.70 12.39
CA ARG A 303 7.53 9.21 12.67
C ARG A 303 8.12 8.28 11.60
N HIS A 304 7.28 7.55 10.87
CA HIS A 304 7.73 6.56 9.90
C HIS A 304 6.96 6.78 8.60
N ASN A 305 7.62 7.35 7.61
CA ASN A 305 7.02 7.80 6.36
C ASN A 305 8.01 7.65 5.22
N HIS A 306 7.76 6.69 4.32
CA HIS A 306 8.59 6.52 3.13
C HIS A 306 7.92 5.68 2.06
N ASP A 307 8.73 5.21 1.10
CA ASP A 307 8.34 4.53 -0.13
C ASP A 307 7.37 5.36 -0.99
N PRO A 308 7.85 6.52 -1.51
CA PRO A 308 6.96 7.45 -2.17
C PRO A 308 6.76 7.14 -3.66
N ALA A 309 5.71 7.73 -4.23
CA ALA A 309 5.46 7.81 -5.66
C ALA A 309 5.06 9.23 -6.05
N ILE A 310 5.46 9.70 -7.24
CA ILE A 310 5.08 11.02 -7.77
C ILE A 310 4.63 10.93 -9.23
N CYS A 311 3.64 11.72 -9.60
CA CYS A 311 3.31 11.97 -11.01
C CYS A 311 2.90 13.43 -11.24
N GLN A 312 3.11 13.90 -12.47
CA GLN A 312 2.44 15.11 -12.95
C GLN A 312 1.02 14.75 -13.37
N CYS A 313 0.05 15.46 -12.80
CA CYS A 313 -1.36 15.36 -13.15
C CYS A 313 -1.66 16.06 -14.48
N PRO A 314 -2.75 15.71 -15.19
CA PRO A 314 -3.17 16.38 -16.44
C PRO A 314 -3.42 17.89 -16.31
N ASN A 315 -3.65 18.39 -15.10
CA ASN A 315 -3.81 19.81 -14.80
C ASN A 315 -2.50 20.53 -14.45
N ASP A 316 -1.35 19.86 -14.62
CA ASP A 316 0.01 20.32 -14.28
C ASP A 316 0.36 20.36 -12.79
N ASP A 317 -0.53 19.92 -11.88
CA ASP A 317 -0.16 19.72 -10.47
C ASP A 317 0.79 18.52 -10.34
N LEU A 318 1.58 18.47 -9.26
CA LEU A 318 2.24 17.24 -8.84
C LEU A 318 1.44 16.60 -7.72
N LEU A 319 1.23 15.28 -7.83
CA LEU A 319 0.65 14.47 -6.77
C LEU A 319 1.71 13.51 -6.26
N ALA A 320 1.98 13.56 -4.96
CA ALA A 320 2.87 12.63 -4.28
C ALA A 320 2.07 11.79 -3.28
N ILE A 321 2.38 10.50 -3.22
CA ILE A 321 1.87 9.56 -2.22
C ILE A 321 3.01 8.79 -1.56
N TRP A 322 2.81 8.29 -0.35
CA TRP A 322 3.77 7.47 0.41
C TRP A 322 3.03 6.72 1.50
N TYR A 323 3.62 5.66 2.06
CA TYR A 323 3.01 5.03 3.23
C TYR A 323 3.41 5.73 4.53
N SER A 324 2.55 5.61 5.53
CA SER A 324 2.73 6.11 6.89
C SER A 324 2.37 5.01 7.88
N CYS A 325 3.23 4.73 8.86
CA CYS A 325 3.00 3.63 9.79
C CYS A 325 3.60 3.86 11.18
N VAL A 326 3.29 2.95 12.12
CA VAL A 326 4.10 2.78 13.35
C VAL A 326 5.20 1.76 13.08
N THR A 327 4.84 0.67 12.41
CA THR A 327 5.76 -0.37 11.98
C THR A 327 5.44 -0.78 10.54
N GLU A 328 6.46 -1.00 9.71
CA GLU A 328 6.27 -1.41 8.32
C GLU A 328 5.42 -2.67 8.12
N PRO A 329 5.46 -3.71 8.98
CA PRO A 329 4.63 -4.89 8.79
C PRO A 329 3.28 -4.79 9.51
N GLY A 330 3.00 -3.66 10.17
CA GLY A 330 1.80 -3.45 10.94
C GLY A 330 0.55 -3.32 10.06
N ARG A 331 -0.61 -3.70 10.58
CA ARG A 331 -1.90 -3.54 9.86
C ARG A 331 -2.36 -2.08 9.81
N GLU A 332 -1.74 -1.21 10.61
CA GLU A 332 -2.02 0.22 10.65
C GLU A 332 -1.39 1.02 9.51
N LEU A 333 -0.58 0.40 8.66
CA LEU A 333 0.12 1.10 7.59
C LEU A 333 -0.89 1.62 6.55
N ALA A 334 -0.93 2.94 6.41
CA ALA A 334 -1.87 3.66 5.55
C ALA A 334 -1.12 4.45 4.45
N ILE A 335 -1.81 4.81 3.36
CA ILE A 335 -1.25 5.69 2.32
C ILE A 335 -1.69 7.13 2.54
N LEU A 336 -0.73 8.05 2.53
CA LEU A 336 -0.95 9.48 2.58
C LEU A 336 -0.63 10.14 1.25
N ALA A 337 -1.17 11.35 1.05
CA ALA A 337 -0.91 12.17 -0.12
C ALA A 337 -0.65 13.63 0.25
N SER A 338 0.13 14.28 -0.61
CA SER A 338 0.25 15.73 -0.71
C SER A 338 0.27 16.16 -2.17
N ARG A 339 -0.12 17.39 -2.43
CA ARG A 339 -0.21 17.97 -3.77
C ARG A 339 0.59 19.26 -3.84
N LEU A 340 1.41 19.41 -4.87
CA LEU A 340 2.00 20.69 -5.25
C LEU A 340 1.16 21.27 -6.37
N ARG A 341 0.47 22.37 -6.07
CA ARG A 341 -0.44 23.01 -7.02
C ARG A 341 0.33 23.84 -8.03
N THR A 342 -0.07 23.82 -9.30
CA THR A 342 0.61 24.61 -10.35
C THR A 342 0.66 26.09 -9.98
N GLY A 343 1.88 26.66 -10.01
CA GLY A 343 2.15 28.05 -9.64
C GLY A 343 2.39 28.28 -8.14
N CYS A 344 2.31 27.24 -7.30
CA CYS A 344 2.70 27.29 -5.91
C CYS A 344 4.13 26.75 -5.73
N THR A 345 4.80 27.21 -4.67
CA THR A 345 6.15 26.75 -4.27
C THR A 345 6.11 25.79 -3.09
N GLU A 346 4.94 25.62 -2.46
CA GLU A 346 4.75 24.85 -1.26
C GLU A 346 3.76 23.71 -1.50
N TRP A 347 4.11 22.53 -1.02
CA TRP A 347 3.23 21.37 -0.96
C TRP A 347 2.11 21.59 0.07
N ASP A 348 0.91 21.09 -0.22
CA ASP A 348 -0.20 21.01 0.73
C ASP A 348 0.21 20.19 1.98
N GLU A 349 -0.48 20.40 3.11
CA GLU A 349 -0.40 19.46 4.23
C GLU A 349 -0.84 18.06 3.82
N ALA A 350 -0.26 17.03 4.45
CA ALA A 350 -0.62 15.65 4.17
C ALA A 350 -2.08 15.35 4.55
N SER A 351 -2.70 14.44 3.80
CA SER A 351 -4.02 13.88 4.09
C SER A 351 -4.03 12.39 3.72
N VAL A 352 -4.97 11.62 4.28
CA VAL A 352 -5.14 10.20 3.92
C VAL A 352 -5.51 10.10 2.45
N PHE A 353 -4.88 9.17 1.72
CA PHE A 353 -5.09 8.97 0.30
C PHE A 353 -6.03 7.79 0.02
N TRP A 354 -5.64 6.62 0.52
CA TRP A 354 -6.35 5.35 0.43
C TRP A 354 -5.83 4.48 1.56
N ASP A 355 -6.74 3.94 2.36
CA ASP A 355 -6.41 3.27 3.62
C ASP A 355 -7.39 2.12 3.82
N ALA A 356 -6.92 0.90 3.60
CA ALA A 356 -7.67 -0.32 3.82
C ALA A 356 -7.68 -0.63 5.33
N PRO A 357 -8.85 -0.62 5.99
CA PRO A 357 -8.92 -0.71 7.44
C PRO A 357 -8.34 -2.02 7.97
N ASP A 358 -7.35 -1.92 8.85
CA ASP A 358 -6.62 -3.07 9.42
C ASP A 358 -6.02 -4.02 8.36
N ARG A 359 -5.54 -3.45 7.25
CA ARG A 359 -4.75 -4.13 6.23
C ARG A 359 -3.50 -3.32 5.96
N ASN A 360 -2.37 -4.00 5.84
CA ASN A 360 -1.13 -3.34 5.46
C ASN A 360 -1.21 -2.93 3.96
N ASP A 361 -1.27 -1.63 3.71
CA ASP A 361 -1.29 -1.01 2.38
C ASP A 361 0.12 -0.80 1.79
N HIS A 362 0.96 -1.83 1.80
CA HIS A 362 2.36 -1.65 1.41
C HIS A 362 2.55 -1.21 -0.05
N ALA A 363 3.66 -0.51 -0.29
CA ALA A 363 4.20 -0.27 -1.62
C ALA A 363 3.25 0.46 -2.61
N PRO A 364 2.96 1.74 -2.35
CA PRO A 364 2.19 2.58 -3.26
C PRO A 364 3.00 2.94 -4.53
N ALA A 365 2.32 3.02 -5.67
CA ALA A 365 2.89 3.50 -6.92
C ALA A 365 1.91 4.38 -7.72
N LEU A 366 2.45 5.37 -8.42
CA LEU A 366 1.72 6.25 -9.33
C LEU A 366 2.32 6.23 -10.73
N PHE A 367 1.46 6.35 -11.71
CA PHE A 367 1.81 6.56 -13.11
C PHE A 367 0.79 7.47 -13.77
N CYS A 368 1.23 8.36 -14.66
CA CYS A 368 0.33 9.18 -15.47
C CYS A 368 0.72 9.02 -16.93
N ASP A 369 -0.23 8.66 -17.78
CA ASP A 369 -0.01 8.51 -19.22
C ASP A 369 -0.15 9.83 -19.99
N GLY A 370 -0.28 10.95 -19.26
CA GLY A 370 -0.55 12.29 -19.78
C GLY A 370 -2.01 12.70 -19.72
N ASN A 371 -2.95 11.76 -19.62
CA ASN A 371 -4.38 12.04 -19.54
C ASN A 371 -5.05 11.42 -18.31
N ARG A 372 -4.60 10.22 -17.91
CA ARG A 372 -5.13 9.45 -16.79
C ARG A 372 -4.03 9.14 -15.80
N ILE A 373 -4.40 9.22 -14.51
CA ILE A 373 -3.54 8.80 -13.41
C ILE A 373 -3.93 7.38 -13.02
N PHE A 374 -2.93 6.53 -12.83
CA PHE A 374 -3.01 5.16 -12.35
C PHE A 374 -2.38 5.11 -10.96
N HIS A 375 -3.11 4.54 -10.01
CA HIS A 375 -2.64 4.26 -8.66
C HIS A 375 -2.63 2.76 -8.43
N PHE A 376 -1.45 2.24 -8.11
CA PHE A 376 -1.25 0.85 -7.72
C PHE A 376 -0.90 0.79 -6.25
N ASN A 377 -1.35 -0.25 -5.57
CA ASN A 377 -0.96 -0.51 -4.19
C ASN A 377 -0.87 -2.01 -3.94
N GLY A 378 0.05 -2.42 -3.07
CA GLY A 378 0.00 -3.73 -2.46
C GLY A 378 -1.11 -3.76 -1.40
N LEU A 379 -1.88 -4.84 -1.37
CA LEU A 379 -2.91 -5.06 -0.35
C LEU A 379 -2.70 -6.43 0.28
N SER A 380 -2.37 -6.43 1.56
CA SER A 380 -2.20 -7.66 2.34
C SER A 380 -3.55 -8.24 2.76
N ALA A 381 -3.61 -9.56 2.96
CA ALA A 381 -4.75 -10.19 3.63
C ALA A 381 -4.70 -9.94 5.16
N ALA A 382 -3.50 -9.75 5.71
CA ALA A 382 -3.27 -9.55 7.13
C ALA A 382 -2.10 -8.58 7.40
N ALA A 383 -1.36 -8.78 8.49
CA ALA A 383 -0.14 -8.03 8.71
C ALA A 383 0.94 -8.41 7.68
N THR A 384 1.95 -7.56 7.53
CA THR A 384 3.15 -7.69 6.67
C THR A 384 2.97 -7.35 5.19
N TRP A 385 4.09 -7.07 4.53
CA TRP A 385 4.20 -6.83 3.10
C TRP A 385 4.60 -8.09 2.30
N GLY A 386 4.49 -9.28 2.91
CA GLY A 386 4.96 -10.51 2.29
C GLY A 386 4.05 -10.95 1.14
N PRO A 387 2.87 -11.53 1.42
CA PRO A 387 1.93 -11.99 0.42
C PRO A 387 0.85 -10.92 0.15
N LEU A 388 1.02 -10.20 -0.96
CA LEU A 388 0.16 -9.09 -1.35
C LEU A 388 -0.71 -9.50 -2.55
N GLN A 389 -1.94 -9.01 -2.57
CA GLN A 389 -2.65 -8.70 -3.81
C GLN A 389 -2.15 -7.36 -4.34
N THR A 390 -2.39 -7.10 -5.61
CA THR A 390 -2.16 -5.77 -6.17
C THR A 390 -3.46 -5.18 -6.67
N ILE A 391 -3.74 -3.94 -6.29
CA ILE A 391 -4.93 -3.21 -6.71
C ILE A 391 -4.57 -2.11 -7.72
N LEU A 392 -5.56 -1.69 -8.49
CA LEU A 392 -5.51 -0.53 -9.38
C LEU A 392 -6.72 0.36 -9.15
N ARG A 393 -6.46 1.67 -9.06
CA ARG A 393 -7.44 2.75 -9.17
C ARG A 393 -7.00 3.72 -10.26
N THR A 394 -7.95 4.37 -10.91
CA THR A 394 -7.65 5.36 -11.95
C THR A 394 -8.38 6.68 -11.70
N SER A 395 -7.80 7.78 -12.18
CA SER A 395 -8.41 9.11 -12.14
C SER A 395 -8.30 9.79 -13.50
N ASP A 396 -9.45 10.28 -13.98
CA ASP A 396 -9.59 11.05 -15.23
C ASP A 396 -9.79 12.55 -14.96
N ASP A 397 -9.69 12.99 -13.71
CA ASP A 397 -9.94 14.36 -13.26
C ASP A 397 -8.81 14.87 -12.35
N SER A 398 -7.58 14.57 -12.76
CA SER A 398 -6.36 15.03 -12.11
C SER A 398 -6.26 14.67 -10.62
N GLY A 399 -6.78 13.50 -10.24
CA GLY A 399 -6.74 12.97 -8.87
C GLY A 399 -7.81 13.57 -7.95
N SER A 400 -8.85 14.22 -8.49
CA SER A 400 -9.96 14.73 -7.66
C SER A 400 -10.91 13.61 -7.27
N THR A 401 -11.19 12.69 -8.18
CA THR A 401 -11.93 11.45 -7.95
C THR A 401 -11.17 10.25 -8.50
N TRP A 402 -11.53 9.08 -8.00
CA TRP A 402 -10.90 7.81 -8.32
C TRP A 402 -11.96 6.77 -8.61
N SER A 403 -11.68 5.88 -9.55
CA SER A 403 -12.48 4.67 -9.77
C SER A 403 -12.51 3.80 -8.51
N GLU A 404 -13.49 2.88 -8.46
CA GLU A 404 -13.44 1.77 -7.51
C GLU A 404 -12.11 1.02 -7.64
N ALA A 405 -11.60 0.52 -6.52
CA ALA A 405 -10.40 -0.30 -6.50
C ALA A 405 -10.68 -1.67 -7.13
N ARG A 406 -9.82 -2.05 -8.08
CA ARG A 406 -9.85 -3.36 -8.74
C ARG A 406 -8.64 -4.18 -8.34
N ILE A 407 -8.84 -5.43 -7.94
CA ILE A 407 -7.75 -6.38 -7.80
C ILE A 407 -7.27 -6.76 -9.20
N ILE A 408 -5.99 -6.50 -9.50
CA ILE A 408 -5.37 -6.79 -10.81
C ILE A 408 -4.39 -7.97 -10.76
N ILE A 409 -3.93 -8.32 -9.56
CA ILE A 409 -3.15 -9.52 -9.28
C ILE A 409 -3.80 -10.19 -8.07
N GLU A 410 -4.50 -11.31 -8.31
CA GLU A 410 -5.53 -11.85 -7.40
C GLU A 410 -5.00 -12.68 -6.24
N ASP A 411 -3.92 -13.46 -6.42
CA ASP A 411 -3.41 -14.27 -5.31
C ASP A 411 -2.56 -13.42 -4.37
N HIS A 412 -2.69 -13.63 -3.05
CA HIS A 412 -1.74 -13.08 -2.09
C HIS A 412 -0.44 -13.88 -2.17
N GLY A 413 0.59 -13.31 -2.78
CA GLY A 413 1.82 -14.04 -3.09
C GLY A 413 3.04 -13.15 -3.32
N PRO A 414 4.20 -13.78 -3.56
CA PRO A 414 5.41 -13.07 -3.98
C PRO A 414 5.22 -12.51 -5.40
N ARG A 415 6.13 -11.63 -5.86
CA ARG A 415 6.07 -10.99 -7.19
C ARG A 415 4.97 -9.94 -7.34
N HIS A 416 4.27 -9.58 -6.26
CA HIS A 416 3.10 -8.71 -6.30
C HIS A 416 3.29 -7.39 -5.55
N MET A 417 4.44 -7.17 -4.90
CA MET A 417 4.73 -5.92 -4.18
C MET A 417 5.12 -4.82 -5.18
N PRO A 418 4.27 -3.82 -5.46
CA PRO A 418 4.56 -2.82 -6.49
C PRO A 418 5.83 -2.03 -6.21
N ILE A 419 6.43 -1.44 -7.24
CA ILE A 419 7.56 -0.52 -7.09
C ILE A 419 7.18 0.76 -7.83
N ALA A 420 7.40 1.92 -7.20
CA ALA A 420 7.11 3.24 -7.78
C ALA A 420 8.12 3.67 -8.87
N SER A 421 8.32 2.78 -9.85
CA SER A 421 9.13 2.90 -11.05
C SER A 421 8.34 2.47 -12.31
N VAL A 422 7.01 2.62 -12.27
CA VAL A 422 6.08 2.30 -13.36
C VAL A 422 6.37 3.17 -14.59
N PHE A 423 6.36 2.57 -15.77
CA PHE A 423 6.65 3.26 -17.03
C PHE A 423 5.86 2.64 -18.19
N SER A 424 5.88 3.31 -19.34
CA SER A 424 5.31 2.80 -20.59
C SER A 424 6.40 2.49 -21.60
N LEU A 425 6.21 1.42 -22.35
CA LEU A 425 6.96 1.15 -23.57
C LEU A 425 6.46 2.04 -24.72
N ASP A 426 7.25 2.17 -25.78
CA ASP A 426 6.93 2.99 -26.95
C ASP A 426 5.70 2.48 -27.72
N ASP A 427 5.32 1.20 -27.56
CA ASP A 427 4.08 0.64 -28.11
C ASP A 427 2.83 0.87 -27.23
N GLY A 428 2.99 1.57 -26.11
CA GLY A 428 1.91 1.87 -25.16
C GLY A 428 1.69 0.83 -24.07
N THR A 429 2.48 -0.25 -24.04
CA THR A 429 2.43 -1.25 -22.95
C THR A 429 2.80 -0.57 -21.63
N ILE A 430 1.95 -0.69 -20.61
CA ILE A 430 2.26 -0.25 -19.25
C ILE A 430 3.03 -1.37 -18.55
N VAL A 431 4.15 -1.02 -17.92
CA VAL A 431 5.01 -1.94 -17.17
C VAL A 431 4.98 -1.56 -15.69
N LEU A 432 4.53 -2.49 -14.85
CA LEU A 432 4.51 -2.41 -13.40
C LEU A 432 5.59 -3.33 -12.83
N PRO A 433 6.73 -2.79 -12.37
CA PRO A 433 7.72 -3.59 -11.64
C PRO A 433 7.18 -3.96 -10.26
N CYS A 434 7.39 -5.21 -9.85
CA CYS A 434 7.02 -5.71 -8.53
C CYS A 434 8.15 -6.55 -7.92
N ASP A 435 8.43 -6.43 -6.63
CA ASP A 435 9.45 -7.27 -6.01
C ASP A 435 9.06 -8.75 -6.04
N ALA A 436 9.98 -9.56 -6.58
CA ALA A 436 9.77 -10.99 -6.82
C ALA A 436 9.83 -11.82 -5.54
N VAL A 437 10.32 -11.22 -4.47
CA VAL A 437 10.63 -11.83 -3.18
C VAL A 437 10.37 -10.82 -2.07
N THR A 438 10.22 -11.31 -0.84
CA THR A 438 9.90 -10.50 0.34
C THR A 438 11.12 -10.18 1.20
N VAL A 439 12.28 -10.75 0.85
CA VAL A 439 13.57 -10.57 1.55
C VAL A 439 14.40 -9.50 0.87
N GLY A 440 15.51 -9.09 1.49
CA GLY A 440 16.30 -7.93 1.04
C GLY A 440 17.05 -8.09 -0.30
N SER A 441 16.96 -9.24 -0.97
CA SER A 441 17.62 -9.59 -2.24
C SER A 441 16.87 -10.73 -2.93
N GLY A 442 17.02 -10.90 -4.26
CA GLY A 442 16.36 -12.01 -5.00
C GLY A 442 15.43 -11.63 -6.15
N GLY A 443 15.32 -10.33 -6.49
CA GLY A 443 14.89 -9.87 -7.81
C GLY A 443 13.56 -9.12 -7.89
N THR A 444 13.29 -8.54 -9.07
CA THR A 444 12.06 -7.81 -9.40
C THR A 444 11.39 -8.41 -10.64
N ALA A 445 10.10 -8.73 -10.54
CA ALA A 445 9.23 -9.16 -11.64
C ALA A 445 8.68 -7.96 -12.42
N LEU A 446 8.28 -8.18 -13.68
CA LEU A 446 7.58 -7.18 -14.49
C LEU A 446 6.17 -7.67 -14.83
N TRP A 447 5.16 -6.90 -14.46
CA TRP A 447 3.77 -7.11 -14.89
C TRP A 447 3.44 -6.17 -16.05
N LEU A 448 2.86 -6.71 -17.11
CA LEU A 448 2.64 -6.01 -18.37
C LEU A 448 1.14 -5.88 -18.67
N SER A 449 0.71 -4.68 -19.05
CA SER A 449 -0.63 -4.43 -19.57
C SER A 449 -0.57 -3.82 -20.97
N ASN A 450 -1.17 -4.51 -21.95
CA ASN A 450 -1.21 -4.09 -23.35
C ASN A 450 -2.57 -3.45 -23.74
N ASP A 451 -3.46 -3.23 -22.77
CA ASP A 451 -4.85 -2.84 -23.00
C ASP A 451 -5.30 -1.69 -22.09
N GLY A 452 -4.36 -0.81 -21.72
CA GLY A 452 -4.64 0.38 -20.91
C GLY A 452 -4.92 0.08 -19.44
N GLY A 453 -4.34 -0.98 -18.88
CA GLY A 453 -4.47 -1.36 -17.47
C GLY A 453 -5.64 -2.30 -17.17
N ASN A 454 -6.33 -2.83 -18.19
CA ASN A 454 -7.50 -3.69 -18.00
C ASN A 454 -7.10 -5.11 -17.60
N THR A 455 -6.07 -5.67 -18.24
CA THR A 455 -5.48 -6.98 -17.91
C THR A 455 -3.98 -6.88 -17.71
N TRP A 456 -3.44 -7.78 -16.88
CA TRP A 456 -2.04 -7.79 -16.46
C TRP A 456 -1.46 -9.20 -16.56
N ASN A 457 -0.23 -9.32 -17.05
CA ASN A 457 0.47 -10.59 -17.17
C ASN A 457 1.89 -10.47 -16.63
N ASP A 458 2.31 -11.42 -15.82
CA ASP A 458 3.71 -11.55 -15.40
C ASP A 458 4.58 -11.94 -16.61
N ALA A 459 5.64 -11.18 -16.86
CA ALA A 459 6.60 -11.47 -17.91
C ALA A 459 7.34 -12.81 -17.68
N GLY A 460 7.45 -13.26 -16.42
CA GLY A 460 8.00 -14.55 -16.02
C GLY A 460 9.47 -14.53 -15.60
N GLY A 461 10.27 -13.60 -16.11
CA GLY A 461 11.65 -13.40 -15.66
C GLY A 461 11.76 -12.50 -14.41
N THR A 462 13.00 -12.29 -13.95
CA THR A 462 13.31 -11.37 -12.85
C THR A 462 14.53 -10.52 -13.17
N ILE A 463 14.45 -9.23 -12.92
CA ILE A 463 15.62 -8.34 -12.82
C ILE A 463 16.44 -8.78 -11.60
N ALA A 464 17.77 -8.68 -11.67
CA ALA A 464 18.63 -8.91 -10.51
C ALA A 464 18.47 -7.75 -9.50
N GLY A 465 18.14 -8.09 -8.25
CA GLY A 465 17.87 -7.17 -7.16
C GLY A 465 16.42 -6.71 -7.05
N ILE A 466 16.03 -6.32 -5.83
CA ILE A 466 14.70 -5.79 -5.48
C ILE A 466 14.62 -4.26 -5.68
N HIS A 467 13.43 -3.67 -5.56
CA HIS A 467 13.15 -2.26 -5.82
C HIS A 467 13.76 -1.75 -7.13
N ALA A 468 13.70 -2.57 -8.18
CA ALA A 468 14.33 -2.24 -9.43
C ALA A 468 13.65 -1.09 -10.17
N SER A 469 14.41 -0.44 -11.04
CA SER A 469 13.92 0.48 -12.05
C SER A 469 14.41 0.03 -13.41
N ALA A 470 13.52 0.10 -14.41
CA ALA A 470 13.78 -0.34 -15.76
C ALA A 470 13.40 0.74 -16.77
N ALA A 471 14.06 0.74 -17.93
CA ALA A 471 13.73 1.60 -19.05
C ALA A 471 13.92 0.86 -20.38
N GLU A 472 13.11 1.23 -21.37
CA GLU A 472 13.26 0.75 -22.74
C GLU A 472 14.45 1.45 -23.42
N LEU A 473 15.26 0.67 -24.14
CA LEU A 473 16.37 1.09 -24.99
C LEU A 473 15.85 1.50 -26.38
N GLY A 474 16.61 2.29 -27.15
CA GLY A 474 16.20 2.72 -28.49
C GLY A 474 16.02 1.57 -29.48
N ASP A 475 16.51 0.37 -29.16
CA ASP A 475 16.31 -0.86 -29.93
C ASP A 475 15.21 -1.78 -29.38
N GLY A 476 14.42 -1.31 -28.40
CA GLY A 476 13.31 -2.04 -27.79
C GLY A 476 13.71 -3.06 -26.71
N ARG A 477 15.00 -3.20 -26.41
CA ARG A 477 15.43 -3.99 -25.23
C ARG A 477 15.12 -3.25 -23.94
N LEU A 478 15.08 -3.97 -22.82
CA LEU A 478 14.95 -3.39 -21.50
C LEU A 478 16.29 -3.39 -20.78
N LEU A 479 16.66 -2.26 -20.20
CA LEU A 479 17.77 -2.12 -19.25
C LEU A 479 17.19 -1.92 -17.85
N ALA A 480 17.76 -2.58 -16.85
CA ALA A 480 17.32 -2.45 -15.47
C ALA A 480 18.45 -2.62 -14.46
N PHE A 481 18.23 -2.01 -13.29
CA PHE A 481 19.10 -2.12 -12.11
C PHE A 481 18.24 -2.33 -10.87
N GLY A 482 18.71 -3.17 -9.93
CA GLY A 482 18.03 -3.48 -8.68
C GLY A 482 18.96 -3.41 -7.47
N ARG A 483 18.36 -3.38 -6.28
CA ARG A 483 19.03 -3.34 -4.98
C ARG A 483 19.38 -4.74 -4.47
N GLY A 484 20.54 -4.88 -3.85
CA GLY A 484 20.92 -6.05 -3.06
C GLY A 484 21.62 -7.17 -3.84
N ASP A 485 21.45 -7.26 -5.16
CA ASP A 485 22.16 -8.22 -5.99
C ASP A 485 23.37 -7.56 -6.68
N GLU A 486 24.52 -8.23 -6.60
CA GLU A 486 25.81 -7.67 -7.03
C GLU A 486 26.58 -8.65 -7.93
N ILE A 487 27.35 -8.10 -8.88
CA ILE A 487 28.29 -8.84 -9.72
C ILE A 487 29.63 -8.15 -9.64
N ASN A 488 30.66 -8.85 -9.15
CA ASN A 488 32.02 -8.31 -8.96
C ASN A 488 32.06 -7.02 -8.11
N GLY A 489 31.23 -6.93 -7.07
CA GLY A 489 31.14 -5.77 -6.16
C GLY A 489 30.46 -4.54 -6.75
N SER A 490 29.84 -4.68 -7.93
CA SER A 490 29.04 -3.63 -8.57
C SER A 490 27.58 -4.03 -8.60
N MET A 491 26.68 -3.03 -8.63
CA MET A 491 25.25 -3.28 -8.79
C MET A 491 25.00 -4.11 -10.05
N ALA A 492 24.17 -5.14 -9.97
CA ALA A 492 23.87 -5.97 -11.12
C ALA A 492 23.10 -5.18 -12.19
N MET A 493 23.61 -5.19 -13.42
CA MET A 493 22.93 -4.68 -14.61
C MET A 493 22.16 -5.84 -15.27
N SER A 494 20.88 -5.64 -15.56
CA SER A 494 20.02 -6.63 -16.21
C SER A 494 19.58 -6.12 -17.58
N ILE A 495 19.74 -6.93 -18.63
CA ILE A 495 19.27 -6.63 -19.99
C ILE A 495 18.31 -7.74 -20.47
N SER A 496 17.14 -7.35 -20.98
CA SER A 496 16.18 -8.27 -21.60
C SER A 496 15.89 -7.87 -23.04
N ALA A 497 15.82 -8.86 -23.93
CA ALA A 497 15.46 -8.68 -25.34
C ALA A 497 14.06 -9.22 -25.69
N ASP A 498 13.33 -9.70 -24.69
CA ASP A 498 12.05 -10.39 -24.84
C ASP A 498 11.00 -9.89 -23.85
N ARG A 499 11.08 -8.60 -23.50
CA ARG A 499 10.17 -7.88 -22.60
C ARG A 499 10.09 -8.48 -21.20
N GLY A 500 11.23 -8.88 -20.66
CA GLY A 500 11.38 -9.35 -19.29
C GLY A 500 11.09 -10.84 -19.08
N LYS A 501 10.90 -11.63 -20.15
CA LYS A 501 10.77 -13.10 -20.04
C LYS A 501 12.10 -13.73 -19.64
N SER A 502 13.21 -13.24 -20.18
CA SER A 502 14.55 -13.64 -19.80
C SER A 502 15.49 -12.43 -19.68
N TRP A 503 16.53 -12.59 -18.87
CA TRP A 503 17.50 -11.54 -18.55
C TRP A 503 18.93 -12.05 -18.65
N THR A 504 19.81 -11.19 -19.16
CA THR A 504 21.27 -11.36 -19.07
C THR A 504 21.82 -10.40 -18.04
N TYR A 505 22.70 -10.88 -17.16
CA TYR A 505 23.25 -10.08 -16.06
C TYR A 505 24.74 -9.80 -16.26
N SER A 506 25.17 -8.59 -15.89
CA SER A 506 26.58 -8.19 -15.90
C SER A 506 26.86 -7.14 -14.82
N ALA A 507 28.13 -6.92 -14.49
CA ALA A 507 28.51 -5.84 -13.59
C ALA A 507 28.19 -4.48 -14.24
N SER A 508 27.50 -3.60 -13.52
CA SER A 508 27.32 -2.20 -13.91
C SER A 508 28.55 -1.36 -13.56
N PRO A 509 28.68 -0.10 -14.04
CA PRO A 509 29.66 0.84 -13.53
C PRO A 509 29.28 1.47 -12.17
N PHE A 510 28.16 1.06 -11.56
CA PHE A 510 27.59 1.72 -10.41
C PHE A 510 27.80 0.93 -9.10
N PRO A 511 28.07 1.62 -7.98
CA PRO A 511 28.14 0.99 -6.67
C PRO A 511 26.77 0.43 -6.27
N PRO A 512 26.73 -0.65 -5.47
CA PRO A 512 25.48 -1.20 -4.96
C PRO A 512 24.80 -0.27 -3.93
N ILE A 513 23.48 -0.42 -3.83
CA ILE A 513 22.65 0.23 -2.81
C ILE A 513 22.13 -0.77 -1.78
N ARG A 514 21.77 -0.26 -0.59
CA ARG A 514 21.40 -1.06 0.60
C ARG A 514 19.99 -0.73 1.11
N GLY A 515 19.54 -1.42 2.16
CA GLY A 515 18.24 -1.17 2.79
C GLY A 515 18.00 0.32 3.09
N GLY A 516 16.76 0.78 2.88
CA GLY A 516 16.39 2.20 2.98
C GLY A 516 16.72 3.03 1.72
N GLN A 517 17.12 2.40 0.61
CA GLN A 517 17.40 3.06 -0.66
C GLN A 517 16.63 2.41 -1.82
N ARG A 518 16.20 3.24 -2.79
CA ARG A 518 15.71 2.82 -4.11
C ARG A 518 16.30 3.75 -5.18
N LEU A 519 16.66 3.20 -6.33
CA LEU A 519 17.24 3.96 -7.46
C LEU A 519 16.18 4.37 -8.48
N ILE A 520 16.55 5.24 -9.42
CA ILE A 520 15.78 5.59 -10.61
C ILE A 520 16.58 5.25 -11.86
N LEU A 521 15.92 4.65 -12.85
CA LEU A 521 16.33 4.60 -14.24
C LEU A 521 15.16 5.11 -15.09
N LYS A 522 15.36 6.21 -15.81
CA LYS A 522 14.30 6.83 -16.62
C LYS A 522 14.85 7.34 -17.94
N ARG A 523 14.15 7.05 -19.04
CA ARG A 523 14.37 7.78 -20.30
C ARG A 523 13.69 9.13 -20.20
N LEU A 524 14.48 10.21 -20.30
CA LEU A 524 13.93 11.55 -20.46
C LEU A 524 13.23 11.63 -21.82
N LYS A 525 12.24 12.51 -21.99
CA LYS A 525 11.50 12.66 -23.25
C LYS A 525 11.68 14.06 -23.80
N GLY A 526 11.78 14.17 -25.13
CA GLY A 526 11.79 15.44 -25.85
C GLY A 526 13.08 16.24 -25.70
N VAL A 527 14.21 15.56 -25.51
CA VAL A 527 15.54 16.16 -25.34
C VAL A 527 16.29 16.19 -26.67
N CYS A 528 16.33 15.06 -27.38
CA CYS A 528 17.07 14.91 -28.62
C CYS A 528 16.14 15.14 -29.82
N GLU A 529 16.55 16.01 -30.76
CA GLU A 529 15.84 16.19 -32.03
C GLU A 529 16.00 14.97 -32.95
N GLU A 530 17.16 14.30 -32.89
CA GLU A 530 17.48 13.07 -33.62
C GLU A 530 18.16 12.06 -32.66
N GLY A 531 17.80 10.77 -32.79
CA GLY A 531 18.30 9.70 -31.92
C GLY A 531 17.40 9.42 -30.71
N SER A 532 17.89 8.59 -29.79
CA SER A 532 17.15 8.24 -28.57
C SER A 532 17.42 9.28 -27.48
N ASP A 533 16.36 9.73 -26.80
CA ASP A 533 16.51 10.60 -25.62
C ASP A 533 17.38 9.96 -24.52
N PRO A 534 18.11 10.73 -23.71
CA PRO A 534 19.07 10.17 -22.75
C PRO A 534 18.39 9.40 -21.62
N LEU A 535 19.11 8.40 -21.12
CA LEU A 535 18.80 7.71 -19.88
C LEU A 535 19.37 8.48 -18.70
N LEU A 536 18.53 8.75 -17.72
CA LEU A 536 18.86 9.28 -16.41
C LEU A 536 18.87 8.15 -15.39
N PHE A 537 20.01 7.97 -14.73
CA PHE A 537 20.18 7.11 -13.57
C PHE A 537 20.37 7.97 -12.33
N ILE A 538 19.66 7.68 -11.23
CA ILE A 538 19.87 8.33 -9.93
C ILE A 538 19.97 7.25 -8.85
N SER A 539 21.02 7.33 -8.04
CA SER A 539 21.32 6.34 -7.00
C SER A 539 22.15 6.97 -5.88
N PHE A 540 22.73 6.16 -5.00
CA PHE A 540 23.48 6.61 -3.83
C PHE A 540 24.94 6.14 -3.87
N ALA A 541 25.85 7.07 -3.63
CA ALA A 541 27.26 6.81 -3.37
C ALA A 541 27.44 6.50 -1.88
N ASN A 542 27.53 5.21 -1.54
CA ASN A 542 27.46 4.73 -0.16
C ASN A 542 28.78 4.73 0.61
N GLU A 543 29.90 4.80 -0.10
CA GLU A 543 31.24 4.82 0.47
C GLU A 543 31.51 6.18 1.17
N PRO A 544 32.22 6.20 2.31
CA PRO A 544 32.67 7.43 2.95
C PRO A 544 33.56 8.26 2.01
N LEU A 545 33.56 9.59 2.17
CA LEU A 545 34.33 10.50 1.32
C LEU A 545 35.85 10.24 1.36
N GLU A 546 36.35 9.80 2.50
CA GLU A 546 37.77 9.51 2.73
C GLU A 546 38.18 8.12 2.23
N SER A 547 37.22 7.29 1.79
CA SER A 547 37.48 5.95 1.26
C SER A 547 38.20 6.04 -0.08
N GLU A 548 39.18 5.16 -0.30
CA GLU A 548 39.81 5.00 -1.62
C GLU A 548 38.79 4.51 -2.68
N ASN A 549 37.66 3.95 -2.24
CA ASN A 549 36.55 3.51 -3.07
C ASN A 549 35.41 4.53 -3.17
N ALA A 550 35.57 5.74 -2.62
CA ALA A 550 34.57 6.80 -2.71
C ALA A 550 34.16 7.05 -4.17
N TYR A 551 32.86 7.11 -4.43
CA TYR A 551 32.36 7.27 -5.79
C TYR A 551 32.79 8.66 -6.33
N PRO A 552 33.52 8.72 -7.45
CA PRO A 552 33.98 9.99 -7.97
C PRO A 552 33.04 10.55 -9.03
N ILE A 553 32.81 11.86 -9.01
CA ILE A 553 32.25 12.63 -10.13
C ILE A 553 33.32 13.54 -10.75
N ILE A 554 33.03 14.07 -11.94
CA ILE A 554 33.92 15.01 -12.64
C ILE A 554 33.44 16.44 -12.38
N ASP A 555 34.34 17.30 -11.89
CA ASP A 555 34.02 18.70 -11.55
C ASP A 555 34.18 19.68 -12.75
N MET A 556 33.97 21.00 -12.53
CA MET A 556 34.17 22.06 -13.55
C MET A 556 35.52 22.00 -14.26
N LYS A 557 36.58 21.61 -13.54
CA LYS A 557 37.97 21.59 -14.05
C LYS A 557 38.30 20.28 -14.76
N GLY A 558 37.40 19.29 -14.71
CA GLY A 558 37.62 17.95 -15.25
C GLY A 558 38.35 17.04 -14.26
N GLU A 559 38.43 17.43 -13.00
CA GLU A 559 39.11 16.67 -11.95
C GLU A 559 38.13 15.67 -11.31
N ARG A 560 38.66 14.51 -10.90
CA ARG A 560 37.87 13.50 -10.17
C ARG A 560 37.72 13.96 -8.73
N ARG A 561 36.48 14.09 -8.28
CA ARG A 561 36.13 14.52 -6.92
C ARG A 561 35.28 13.44 -6.24
N PRO A 562 35.69 12.90 -5.07
CA PRO A 562 34.89 11.93 -4.34
C PRO A 562 33.62 12.56 -3.79
N VAL A 563 32.52 11.83 -3.82
CA VAL A 563 31.23 12.25 -3.28
C VAL A 563 30.55 11.13 -2.50
N SER A 564 29.61 11.51 -1.64
CA SER A 564 28.78 10.60 -0.85
C SER A 564 27.32 11.05 -0.89
N GLY A 565 26.38 10.09 -0.90
CA GLY A 565 24.95 10.34 -1.01
C GLY A 565 24.42 10.37 -2.45
N MET A 566 23.24 10.92 -2.62
CA MET A 566 22.46 10.88 -3.85
C MET A 566 23.16 11.56 -5.03
N TYR A 567 23.35 10.83 -6.13
CA TYR A 567 23.98 11.32 -7.35
C TYR A 567 23.18 10.87 -8.59
N SER A 568 23.41 11.56 -9.70
CA SER A 568 22.89 11.23 -11.02
C SER A 568 24.00 10.84 -11.99
N ALA A 569 23.63 10.05 -13.00
CA ALA A 569 24.44 9.77 -14.17
C ALA A 569 23.56 9.80 -15.43
N LEU A 570 24.07 10.35 -16.54
CA LEU A 570 23.38 10.36 -17.84
C LEU A 570 24.10 9.51 -18.89
N SER A 571 23.32 8.79 -19.69
CA SER A 571 23.77 8.08 -20.88
C SER A 571 23.00 8.56 -22.12
N PHE A 572 23.74 8.85 -23.19
CA PHE A 572 23.20 9.22 -24.51
C PHE A 572 23.37 8.08 -25.53
N ASP A 573 23.83 6.91 -25.10
CA ASP A 573 24.17 5.75 -25.91
C ASP A 573 23.54 4.46 -25.37
N ASP A 574 22.30 4.58 -24.87
CA ASP A 574 21.48 3.47 -24.37
C ASP A 574 22.15 2.62 -23.28
N GLY A 575 22.86 3.31 -22.38
CA GLY A 575 23.46 2.75 -21.17
C GLY A 575 24.88 2.21 -21.37
N ALA A 576 25.47 2.34 -22.56
CA ALA A 576 26.83 1.87 -22.82
C ALA A 576 27.89 2.71 -22.09
N THR A 577 27.71 4.03 -22.02
CA THR A 577 28.57 4.93 -21.25
C THR A 577 27.76 5.95 -20.44
N TRP A 578 28.35 6.43 -19.35
CA TRP A 578 27.71 7.35 -18.39
C TRP A 578 28.61 8.55 -18.08
N PRO A 579 28.91 9.41 -19.07
CA PRO A 579 29.98 10.42 -18.95
C PRO A 579 29.61 11.63 -18.07
N PHE A 580 28.32 11.87 -17.81
CA PHE A 580 27.87 13.01 -17.00
C PHE A 580 27.38 12.52 -15.64
N GLY A 581 28.23 12.62 -14.62
CA GLY A 581 27.89 12.33 -13.23
C GLY A 581 27.80 13.62 -12.41
N ARG A 582 26.71 13.79 -11.65
CA ARG A 582 26.50 14.99 -10.80
C ARG A 582 25.88 14.63 -9.46
N LEU A 583 26.37 15.25 -8.38
CA LEU A 583 25.79 15.14 -7.04
C LEU A 583 24.44 15.87 -7.00
N ILE A 584 23.41 15.28 -6.38
CA ILE A 584 22.11 15.95 -6.21
C ILE A 584 22.14 16.82 -4.96
N SER A 585 22.70 18.03 -5.11
CA SER A 585 22.74 19.08 -4.10
C SER A 585 22.61 20.46 -4.75
N ASP A 586 22.38 21.49 -3.96
CA ASP A 586 22.37 22.90 -4.40
C ASP A 586 23.77 23.51 -4.47
N ASP A 587 24.82 22.71 -4.23
CA ASP A 587 26.22 23.14 -4.19
C ASP A 587 26.52 24.27 -3.17
N GLU A 588 25.60 24.53 -2.23
CA GLU A 588 25.76 25.51 -1.14
C GLU A 588 26.70 25.01 -0.04
N PRO A 589 27.16 25.89 0.88
CA PRO A 589 27.92 25.48 2.04
C PRO A 589 27.24 24.36 2.85
N THR A 590 28.08 23.49 3.40
CA THR A 590 27.66 22.31 4.16
C THR A 590 26.66 22.65 5.27
N ARG A 591 25.52 21.97 5.27
CA ARG A 591 24.46 22.11 6.28
C ARG A 591 23.77 20.79 6.59
N THR A 592 23.05 20.74 7.69
CA THR A 592 22.20 19.60 8.04
C THR A 592 20.84 19.73 7.37
N ILE A 593 20.37 18.63 6.77
CA ILE A 593 19.02 18.44 6.26
C ILE A 593 18.40 17.19 6.92
N GLU A 594 17.09 17.00 6.77
CA GLU A 594 16.40 15.76 7.17
C GLU A 594 16.25 14.83 5.96
N ALA A 595 16.51 13.54 6.16
CA ALA A 595 16.35 12.48 5.16
C ALA A 595 15.23 11.52 5.61
N LEU A 596 15.35 10.23 5.28
CA LEU A 596 14.43 9.16 5.67
C LEU A 596 14.06 9.22 7.17
N ASP A 597 12.76 9.21 7.47
CA ASP A 597 12.19 9.19 8.84
C ASP A 597 12.74 10.29 9.77
N GLY A 598 13.08 11.45 9.20
CA GLY A 598 13.59 12.60 9.95
C GLY A 598 15.06 12.44 10.39
N MET A 599 15.77 11.45 9.86
CA MET A 599 17.18 11.25 10.17
C MET A 599 18.02 12.42 9.65
N PRO A 600 18.86 13.07 10.50
CA PRO A 600 19.70 14.15 10.04
C PRO A 600 20.79 13.62 9.10
N CYS A 601 21.02 14.31 7.99
CA CYS A 601 22.16 14.06 7.11
C CYS A 601 22.80 15.38 6.65
N THR A 602 24.03 15.30 6.14
CA THR A 602 24.81 16.46 5.72
C THR A 602 24.72 16.65 4.22
N MET A 603 24.31 17.84 3.78
CA MET A 603 24.31 18.23 2.37
C MET A 603 25.28 19.39 2.14
N GLY A 604 26.05 19.32 1.06
CA GLY A 604 27.04 20.32 0.69
C GLY A 604 27.72 19.98 -0.65
N PRO A 605 28.91 20.52 -0.91
CA PRO A 605 29.58 20.38 -2.22
C PRO A 605 30.00 18.94 -2.57
N ASN A 606 30.20 18.09 -1.56
CA ASN A 606 30.63 16.69 -1.72
C ASN A 606 29.64 15.68 -1.13
N THR A 607 28.58 16.15 -0.46
CA THR A 607 27.61 15.28 0.22
C THR A 607 26.18 15.64 -0.17
N ALA A 608 25.35 14.63 -0.38
CA ALA A 608 23.92 14.77 -0.62
C ALA A 608 23.12 13.87 0.33
N GLU A 609 21.79 13.86 0.18
CA GLU A 609 20.92 12.96 0.94
C GLU A 609 21.41 11.50 0.82
N ILE A 610 21.59 10.80 1.94
CA ILE A 610 22.31 9.52 2.00
C ILE A 610 21.41 8.29 1.87
N ASN A 611 20.11 8.45 2.08
CA ASN A 611 19.13 7.39 2.05
C ASN A 611 17.75 7.95 1.67
N GLY A 612 16.83 7.05 1.33
CA GLY A 612 15.51 7.40 0.84
C GLY A 612 15.12 6.53 -0.34
N TYR A 613 13.82 6.31 -0.48
CA TYR A 613 13.27 5.62 -1.63
C TYR A 613 13.00 6.66 -2.72
N LEU A 614 13.75 6.59 -3.81
CA LEU A 614 13.65 7.59 -4.88
C LEU A 614 12.51 7.26 -5.84
N THR A 615 11.86 8.28 -6.37
CA THR A 615 10.92 8.21 -7.50
C THR A 615 10.93 9.56 -8.23
N ALA A 616 10.68 9.54 -9.54
CA ALA A 616 10.66 10.76 -10.32
C ALA A 616 9.69 10.71 -11.50
N CYS A 617 9.12 11.87 -11.82
CA CYS A 617 8.45 12.11 -13.09
C CYS A 617 9.15 13.25 -13.85
N GLN A 618 8.92 13.34 -15.16
CA GLN A 618 9.35 14.48 -15.95
C GLN A 618 8.12 15.32 -16.24
N SER A 619 8.12 16.59 -15.85
CA SER A 619 7.00 17.48 -16.14
C SER A 619 7.05 17.95 -17.59
N ALA A 620 5.89 18.39 -18.12
CA ALA A 620 5.72 18.83 -19.50
C ALA A 620 6.66 19.98 -19.93
N ASP A 621 7.22 20.73 -18.99
CA ASP A 621 8.22 21.78 -19.21
C ASP A 621 9.67 21.24 -19.31
N GLY A 622 9.84 19.93 -19.25
CA GLY A 622 11.13 19.24 -19.34
C GLY A 622 11.88 19.10 -18.02
N MET A 623 11.33 19.61 -16.90
CA MET A 623 11.95 19.47 -15.58
C MET A 623 11.80 18.04 -15.04
N VAL A 624 12.83 17.55 -14.36
CA VAL A 624 12.77 16.32 -13.57
C VAL A 624 12.27 16.68 -12.18
N GLN A 625 11.17 16.07 -11.78
CA GLN A 625 10.56 16.17 -10.46
C GLN A 625 10.95 14.93 -9.66
N LEU A 626 11.99 15.04 -8.84
CA LEU A 626 12.53 13.96 -8.03
C LEU A 626 12.06 14.10 -6.59
N ILE A 627 11.53 13.03 -6.00
CA ILE A 627 11.33 12.97 -4.55
C ILE A 627 12.12 11.81 -3.94
N SER A 628 12.72 12.07 -2.78
CA SER A 628 13.16 11.05 -1.82
C SER A 628 12.01 10.75 -0.86
N SER A 629 12.27 10.00 0.23
CA SER A 629 11.26 9.74 1.27
C SER A 629 10.76 11.00 1.99
N THR A 630 11.48 12.12 1.90
CA THR A 630 11.18 13.35 2.67
C THR A 630 11.20 14.61 1.81
N ASN A 631 12.11 14.67 0.84
CA ASN A 631 12.45 15.89 0.11
C ASN A 631 12.06 15.81 -1.37
N HIS A 632 11.75 16.97 -1.94
CA HIS A 632 11.48 17.21 -3.35
C HIS A 632 12.58 18.08 -3.96
N TYR A 633 13.04 17.67 -5.13
CA TYR A 633 14.08 18.30 -5.93
C TYR A 633 13.58 18.51 -7.36
N VAL A 634 13.98 19.62 -7.96
CA VAL A 634 13.61 19.99 -9.33
C VAL A 634 14.86 20.40 -10.07
N PHE A 635 15.10 19.82 -11.25
CA PHE A 635 16.24 20.20 -12.09
C PHE A 635 15.99 19.88 -13.56
N ASN A 636 16.72 20.53 -14.45
CA ASN A 636 16.68 20.26 -15.90
C ASN A 636 17.93 19.52 -16.39
N LEU A 637 17.89 19.11 -17.66
CA LEU A 637 19.01 18.46 -18.33
C LEU A 637 20.28 19.33 -18.33
N GLU A 638 20.15 20.64 -18.58
CA GLU A 638 21.27 21.58 -18.62
C GLU A 638 22.05 21.60 -17.28
N TRP A 639 21.36 21.45 -16.16
CA TRP A 639 22.00 21.30 -14.86
C TRP A 639 22.69 19.95 -14.69
N LEU A 640 22.09 18.86 -15.19
CA LEU A 640 22.68 17.51 -15.12
C LEU A 640 23.96 17.36 -15.95
N ILE A 641 24.00 17.94 -17.16
CA ILE A 641 25.19 17.92 -18.03
C ILE A 641 26.19 19.02 -17.64
N GLY A 642 25.71 20.08 -17.00
CA GLY A 642 26.53 21.11 -16.43
C GLY A 642 27.47 20.52 -15.39
N ARG A 643 28.74 20.91 -15.44
CA ARG A 643 29.69 20.53 -14.39
C ARG A 643 29.28 21.25 -13.08
N PRO A 644 29.40 20.59 -11.90
CA PRO A 644 29.01 21.21 -10.63
C PRO A 644 30.00 22.30 -10.18
N PRO A 645 29.55 23.45 -9.64
CA PRO A 645 30.40 24.51 -9.12
C PRO A 645 31.46 23.97 -8.15
N GLY A 646 32.71 24.35 -8.39
CA GLY A 646 33.82 24.20 -7.44
C GLY A 646 34.25 25.59 -7.00
N PHE A 647 34.30 25.82 -5.69
CA PHE A 647 34.82 27.03 -5.06
C PHE A 647 36.05 27.60 -5.80
N THR A 648 36.05 28.91 -6.04
CA THR A 648 37.25 29.66 -6.41
C THR A 648 37.81 30.35 -5.17
N ASP A 649 39.11 30.19 -4.92
CA ASP A 649 39.84 30.84 -3.82
C ASP A 649 39.65 32.36 -3.82
N VAL A 650 39.21 32.90 -2.68
CA VAL A 650 39.75 34.16 -2.12
C VAL A 650 39.88 34.02 -0.61
#